data_AF-A0A3B8PKU8-F1
#
_entry.id   AF-A0A3B8PKU8-F1
#
_cell.length_a   1.000
_cell.length_b   1.000
_cell.length_c   1.000
_cell.angle_alpha   90.00
_cell.angle_beta   90.00
_cell.angle_gamma   90.00
#
_symmetry.space_group_name_H-M   'P 1'
#
loop_
_entity.id
_entity.type
_entity.pdbx_description
1 polymer ?
#
loop_
_entity_poly.entity_id
_entity_poly.type
_entity_poly.pdbx_seq_one_letter_code
_entity_poly.pdbx_strand_id
1 'polypeptide(L)'
;ASDLPTRKSLWTAPCDLNLALIAAGDVLFAGGTDRVGAFSAADGKPLWSAAVDGRVFGLAVADGTLLVSTDTGVVAAFGTGRSTRPAKPATTPPAGQTPPAVPLAKIPTVRDPAMVGRWVFQRPHINGRRVNNLAARSTATLKGRFRIVQDGVHEALELDGGGRAMIAEDHKTAGVPAQAMTATAWVRVDQAQAWGGFVGAIQDNGTYERGWILGFNDRRFSLAVAGTGGPDRLTYLKAPADYQPRLWYHVAGTYDGTTMTLFINGKPVARSTEQSGPIKYPPQAFFEIGAYHDKDENFPLKGRLHEVRVYRRALSPAEIAAEHQVLADRFPSAAPATEAWKPLAGPWFEFTRPGEAIARWTTRKAVVSRIEILSGRTTRTVTGKRPVTTHELKLTGLAHRRIHSVTLIDGPGKTARRSADHELDSYFNYAPAPWPVSDAVTGKTARTILTRSGIDRGLCLVVGLTDGRLAEALVAASRLRVIGVDSDREKVESIRKRLVKNGHYGRRLTIRHVDSLDRLGLPGQWANLIVSESLITTGRLPTSAKEITTQLRPDGGVACLGQPAGAQSTLTRKQLVEWLGEQAASAQLEDGDTKPSGRWATWTRGPLAGSGDWSHLYGRADNTAFAGEQLAGVSKSSDLAVQWVGRPGPRYQPDRNGRKPSPLSTAGRLFLQGLHRLVAVDAFNGSILWSLEIPDLERFNMPRDCGNWCADRDFVYAAIRDRLWQIDAGTGRVVKQWAVPEPEGRTGPWDWGYIARTENRIIGTAVRRATSWTNFWGGAGAGWYDARSGEVTHKVCSDGLFSIDRKTGKVTWHYSNGVVLNTTLSITGDRIYFVECRHETVIGAPERRVGRPELWKKMFLVAMDANSGSMLWERPLELPPGKVVFSMANAGEKLIIAGSADGKYNVHSFQAANGEPGWTRSFGWPGGKGDHGKAMSRPAIVGDKVYLRPHVLSLKDGTNAGPQMPGGGCGTYACSAGALFFRAGTVTVWDQQDGKSSTWNRLRPDCWLSTIPASGMLLSPEGGGGCSCGTWMETSVGFIPRQLKRIR
;
A
#
# COMPACT_ATOMS: atom_id res chain seq x y z
N ALA A 1 35.70 11.41 2.72
CA ALA A 1 36.20 11.01 4.05
C ALA A 1 36.27 12.24 4.97
N SER A 2 36.09 12.03 6.27
CA SER A 2 36.32 13.06 7.30
C SER A 2 37.22 12.49 8.39
N ASP A 3 38.05 13.35 8.97
CA ASP A 3 38.78 13.05 10.18
C ASP A 3 37.78 12.81 11.33
N LEU A 4 37.85 11.67 12.02
CA LEU A 4 36.84 11.28 13.02
C LEU A 4 36.83 12.21 14.25
N PRO A 5 38.00 12.58 14.83
CA PRO A 5 38.07 13.48 15.99
C PRO A 5 37.59 14.90 15.69
N THR A 6 38.04 15.50 14.58
CA THR A 6 37.75 16.91 14.28
C THR A 6 36.51 17.10 13.41
N ARG A 7 35.98 16.01 12.82
CA ARG A 7 34.93 16.01 11.79
C ARG A 7 35.27 16.86 10.56
N LYS A 8 36.54 17.26 10.39
CA LYS A 8 36.99 18.04 9.26
C LYS A 8 36.98 17.17 8.00
N SER A 9 36.40 17.69 6.92
CA SER A 9 36.38 16.99 5.63
C SER A 9 37.82 16.84 5.10
N LEU A 10 38.24 15.60 4.82
CA LEU A 10 39.53 15.31 4.16
C LEU A 10 39.38 15.46 2.65
N TRP A 11 38.36 14.80 2.10
CA TRP A 11 38.02 14.87 0.67
C TRP A 11 36.56 14.44 0.45
N THR A 12 36.00 14.82 -0.69
CA THR A 12 34.67 14.43 -1.14
C THR A 12 34.71 14.01 -2.60
N ALA A 13 34.09 12.89 -2.94
CA ALA A 13 33.97 12.41 -4.31
C ALA A 13 32.48 12.22 -4.66
N PRO A 14 32.02 12.64 -5.86
CA PRO A 14 30.69 12.29 -6.35
C PRO A 14 30.60 10.77 -6.55
N CYS A 15 29.64 10.12 -5.90
CA CYS A 15 29.43 8.68 -6.01
C CYS A 15 27.94 8.36 -6.05
N ASP A 16 27.52 7.61 -7.06
CA ASP A 16 26.16 7.09 -7.27
C ASP A 16 26.01 5.62 -6.82
N LEU A 17 27.06 5.02 -6.27
CA LEU A 17 27.11 3.69 -5.68
C LEU A 17 26.87 3.79 -4.16
N ASN A 18 25.62 3.95 -3.77
CA ASN A 18 25.23 4.39 -2.43
C ASN A 18 24.52 3.32 -1.57
N LEU A 19 24.62 2.04 -1.93
CA LEU A 19 23.86 0.97 -1.29
C LEU A 19 24.67 0.16 -0.28
N ALA A 20 25.98 0.04 -0.47
CA ALA A 20 26.90 -0.63 0.44
C ALA A 20 28.28 0.01 0.32
N LEU A 21 29.07 -0.01 1.39
CA LEU A 21 30.45 0.46 1.39
C LEU A 21 31.29 -0.44 2.30
N ILE A 22 32.43 -0.91 1.81
CA ILE A 22 33.43 -1.60 2.62
C ILE A 22 34.81 -1.05 2.27
N ALA A 23 35.69 -0.94 3.26
CA ALA A 23 37.09 -0.63 3.06
C ALA A 23 37.91 -1.92 3.16
N ALA A 24 38.88 -2.09 2.26
CA ALA A 24 39.89 -3.14 2.36
C ALA A 24 41.24 -2.53 1.98
N GLY A 25 42.11 -2.32 2.97
CA GLY A 25 43.35 -1.59 2.79
C GLY A 25 43.10 -0.14 2.36
N ASP A 26 43.74 0.26 1.27
CA ASP A 26 43.68 1.59 0.66
C ASP A 26 42.55 1.72 -0.39
N VAL A 27 41.67 0.72 -0.49
CA VAL A 27 40.54 0.71 -1.43
C VAL A 27 39.20 0.72 -0.71
N LEU A 28 38.29 1.57 -1.19
CA LEU A 28 36.88 1.63 -0.84
C LEU A 28 36.05 0.97 -1.93
N PHE A 29 35.36 -0.13 -1.63
CA PHE A 29 34.40 -0.73 -2.54
C PHE A 29 32.99 -0.24 -2.22
N ALA A 30 32.30 0.29 -3.23
CA ALA A 30 30.95 0.79 -3.11
C ALA A 30 29.98 0.00 -4.00
N GLY A 31 28.86 -0.40 -3.43
CA GLY A 31 27.78 -1.10 -4.10
C GLY A 31 26.71 -0.13 -4.59
N GLY A 32 26.21 -0.32 -5.81
CA GLY A 32 25.11 0.46 -6.37
C GLY A 32 24.09 -0.41 -7.10
N THR A 33 23.33 0.26 -7.97
CA THR A 33 22.32 -0.39 -8.80
C THR A 33 22.96 -0.91 -10.08
N ASP A 34 22.94 -2.23 -10.28
CA ASP A 34 23.54 -2.95 -11.40
C ASP A 34 25.06 -2.77 -11.55
N ARG A 35 25.72 -2.27 -10.50
CA ARG A 35 27.14 -1.93 -10.53
C ARG A 35 27.78 -2.00 -9.15
N VAL A 36 29.04 -2.41 -9.12
CA VAL A 36 29.96 -2.26 -8.00
C VAL A 36 31.17 -1.45 -8.49
N GLY A 37 31.78 -0.67 -7.61
CA GLY A 37 32.94 0.15 -7.94
C GLY A 37 33.95 0.18 -6.82
N ALA A 38 35.18 0.50 -7.18
CA ALA A 38 36.31 0.66 -6.28
C ALA A 38 36.85 2.09 -6.37
N PHE A 39 37.23 2.66 -5.24
CA PHE A 39 37.76 4.02 -5.10
C PHE A 39 38.99 4.00 -4.20
N SER A 40 39.93 4.89 -4.45
CA SER A 40 41.05 5.14 -3.56
C SER A 40 40.55 5.71 -2.23
N ALA A 41 40.96 5.12 -1.11
CA ALA A 41 40.64 5.63 0.22
C ALA A 41 41.38 6.93 0.54
N ALA A 42 42.51 7.19 -0.12
CA ALA A 42 43.34 8.36 0.12
C ALA A 42 42.72 9.65 -0.41
N ASP A 43 42.09 9.60 -1.59
CA ASP A 43 41.60 10.80 -2.30
C ASP A 43 40.22 10.64 -2.96
N GLY A 44 39.60 9.46 -2.85
CA GLY A 44 38.27 9.20 -3.39
C GLY A 44 38.22 9.01 -4.91
N LYS A 45 39.37 8.93 -5.61
CA LYS A 45 39.39 8.72 -7.06
C LYS A 45 38.87 7.32 -7.44
N PRO A 46 38.07 7.18 -8.51
CA PRO A 46 37.61 5.87 -8.96
C PRO A 46 38.79 5.05 -9.51
N LEU A 47 38.89 3.81 -9.05
CA LEU A 47 39.91 2.84 -9.50
C LEU A 47 39.36 1.93 -10.59
N TRP A 48 38.18 1.33 -10.37
CA TRP A 48 37.49 0.50 -11.36
C TRP A 48 35.99 0.39 -11.06
N SER A 49 35.20 -0.09 -12.03
CA SER A 49 33.82 -0.50 -11.80
C SER A 49 33.45 -1.73 -12.63
N ALA A 50 32.52 -2.53 -12.13
CA ALA A 50 32.03 -3.72 -12.81
C ALA A 50 30.50 -3.78 -12.75
N ALA A 51 29.89 -4.25 -13.84
CA ALA A 51 28.47 -4.55 -13.86
C ALA A 51 28.18 -5.79 -13.01
N VAL A 52 27.12 -5.71 -12.22
CA VAL A 52 26.56 -6.83 -11.46
C VAL A 52 25.05 -6.80 -11.65
N ASP A 53 24.37 -7.94 -11.57
CA ASP A 53 22.92 -7.96 -11.75
C ASP A 53 22.22 -7.65 -10.42
N GLY A 54 21.48 -6.54 -10.35
CA GLY A 54 20.73 -6.15 -9.16
C GLY A 54 21.39 -5.07 -8.29
N ARG A 55 20.74 -4.77 -7.16
CA ARG A 55 21.24 -3.80 -6.16
C ARG A 55 22.20 -4.48 -5.21
N VAL A 56 23.40 -3.93 -5.06
CA VAL A 56 24.45 -4.45 -4.19
C VAL A 56 24.22 -4.03 -2.74
N PHE A 57 23.84 -4.96 -1.87
CA PHE A 57 23.61 -4.68 -0.44
C PHE A 57 24.63 -5.32 0.49
N GLY A 58 25.33 -6.37 0.06
CA GLY A 58 26.36 -7.01 0.86
C GLY A 58 27.68 -7.03 0.10
N LEU A 59 28.73 -6.53 0.75
CA LEU A 59 30.10 -6.59 0.31
C LEU A 59 30.91 -7.30 1.40
N ALA A 60 31.73 -8.26 1.01
CA ALA A 60 32.72 -8.87 1.88
C ALA A 60 34.04 -8.98 1.12
N VAL A 61 35.15 -8.75 1.81
CA VAL A 61 36.48 -8.94 1.24
C VAL A 61 37.19 -10.00 2.07
N ALA A 62 37.61 -11.07 1.43
CA ALA A 62 38.35 -12.16 2.06
C ALA A 62 39.34 -12.74 1.05
N ASP A 63 40.57 -13.00 1.48
CA ASP A 63 41.61 -13.68 0.69
C ASP A 63 41.77 -13.11 -0.74
N GLY A 64 41.98 -11.79 -0.84
CA GLY A 64 42.15 -11.09 -2.12
C GLY A 64 40.91 -11.05 -3.03
N THR A 65 39.74 -11.49 -2.53
CA THR A 65 38.50 -11.58 -3.29
C THR A 65 37.42 -10.68 -2.71
N LEU A 66 36.81 -9.85 -3.55
CA LEU A 66 35.59 -9.12 -3.25
C LEU A 66 34.38 -9.99 -3.60
N LEU A 67 33.61 -10.35 -2.58
CA LEU A 67 32.31 -10.99 -2.71
C LEU A 67 31.21 -9.92 -2.68
N VAL A 68 30.36 -9.95 -3.70
CA VAL A 68 29.30 -8.98 -3.95
C VAL A 68 27.97 -9.72 -3.99
N SER A 69 27.13 -9.51 -2.99
CA SER A 69 25.76 -10.04 -2.97
C SER A 69 24.76 -8.98 -3.39
N THR A 70 23.84 -9.38 -4.27
CA THR A 70 22.82 -8.48 -4.80
C THR A 70 21.41 -8.89 -4.38
N ASP A 71 20.48 -7.96 -4.51
CA ASP A 71 19.07 -8.22 -4.24
C ASP A 71 18.42 -9.22 -5.23
N THR A 72 19.08 -9.56 -6.34
CA THR A 72 18.62 -10.65 -7.24
C THR A 72 18.97 -12.04 -6.68
N GLY A 73 19.74 -12.12 -5.59
CA GLY A 73 20.23 -13.37 -5.01
C GLY A 73 21.52 -13.87 -5.68
N VAL A 74 22.14 -13.05 -6.55
CA VAL A 74 23.44 -13.34 -7.14
C VAL A 74 24.55 -13.00 -6.14
N VAL A 75 25.53 -13.89 -6.02
CA VAL A 75 26.82 -13.61 -5.38
C VAL A 75 27.88 -13.63 -6.46
N ALA A 76 28.46 -12.48 -6.77
CA ALA A 76 29.58 -12.33 -7.68
C ALA A 76 30.90 -12.26 -6.89
N ALA A 77 31.96 -12.84 -7.44
CA ALA A 77 33.30 -12.80 -6.86
C ALA A 77 34.25 -12.08 -7.82
N PHE A 78 35.03 -11.13 -7.31
CA PHE A 78 36.05 -10.40 -8.05
C PHE A 78 37.40 -10.63 -7.38
N GLY A 79 38.28 -11.39 -8.02
CA GLY A 79 39.64 -11.69 -7.53
C GLY A 79 40.73 -11.05 -8.39
N THR A 80 41.96 -11.12 -7.92
CA THR A 80 43.15 -10.51 -8.56
C THR A 80 43.78 -11.36 -9.69
N GLY A 81 43.26 -12.57 -9.95
CA GLY A 81 43.76 -13.49 -10.99
C GLY A 81 42.83 -13.65 -12.21
N ARG A 82 43.41 -13.92 -13.39
CA ARG A 82 42.67 -14.32 -14.60
C ARG A 82 42.09 -15.73 -14.44
N SER A 83 40.86 -15.85 -13.92
CA SER A 83 40.07 -17.07 -14.05
C SER A 83 39.44 -17.14 -15.44
N THR A 84 39.52 -18.31 -16.08
CA THR A 84 38.73 -18.63 -17.28
C THR A 84 37.24 -18.48 -16.95
N ARG A 85 36.54 -17.73 -17.79
CA ARG A 85 35.14 -17.34 -17.61
C ARG A 85 34.23 -18.53 -17.96
N PRO A 86 33.30 -18.98 -17.09
CA PRO A 86 32.23 -19.87 -17.51
C PRO A 86 31.36 -19.17 -18.57
N ALA A 87 30.91 -19.90 -19.59
CA ALA A 87 30.12 -19.34 -20.69
C ALA A 87 28.85 -18.65 -20.18
N LYS A 88 28.68 -17.39 -20.56
CA LYS A 88 27.51 -16.55 -20.22
C LYS A 88 26.33 -16.93 -21.14
N PRO A 89 25.10 -17.15 -20.64
CA PRO A 89 23.91 -17.13 -21.48
C PRO A 89 23.76 -15.76 -22.13
N ALA A 90 23.51 -15.71 -23.44
CA ALA A 90 23.55 -14.50 -24.23
C ALA A 90 22.54 -13.43 -23.75
N THR A 91 23.05 -12.24 -23.44
CA THR A 91 22.27 -11.00 -23.34
C THR A 91 22.99 -9.92 -24.15
N THR A 92 22.35 -9.48 -25.23
CA THR A 92 22.76 -8.38 -26.10
C THR A 92 22.91 -7.09 -25.29
N PRO A 93 24.03 -6.35 -25.39
CA PRO A 93 24.12 -4.98 -24.91
C PRO A 93 23.56 -4.02 -25.98
N PRO A 94 22.81 -2.96 -25.61
CA PRO A 94 22.69 -1.82 -26.50
C PRO A 94 24.00 -1.03 -26.47
N ALA A 95 24.57 -0.85 -27.66
CA ALA A 95 25.54 0.20 -27.94
C ALA A 95 24.83 1.56 -27.94
N GLY A 96 25.55 2.61 -27.51
CA GLY A 96 25.07 3.98 -27.65
C GLY A 96 26.01 4.95 -26.95
N GLN A 97 26.97 5.45 -27.71
CA GLN A 97 27.81 6.60 -27.37
C GLN A 97 26.94 7.75 -26.84
N THR A 98 27.47 8.48 -25.85
CA THR A 98 26.85 9.70 -25.32
C THR A 98 26.46 10.61 -26.49
N PRO A 99 25.17 10.97 -26.67
CA PRO A 99 24.78 11.87 -27.73
C PRO A 99 25.51 13.21 -27.56
N PRO A 100 25.86 13.91 -28.66
CA PRO A 100 26.43 15.24 -28.59
C PRO A 100 25.50 16.16 -27.80
N ALA A 101 26.07 17.07 -27.00
CA ALA A 101 25.30 17.99 -26.17
C ALA A 101 24.32 18.80 -27.04
N VAL A 102 23.03 18.73 -26.72
CA VAL A 102 22.00 19.52 -27.39
C VAL A 102 22.31 21.01 -27.16
N PRO A 103 22.33 21.86 -28.21
CA PRO A 103 22.57 23.30 -28.05
C PRO A 103 21.57 23.93 -27.09
N LEU A 104 22.07 24.82 -26.23
CA LEU A 104 21.22 25.52 -25.28
C LEU A 104 20.35 26.57 -25.98
N ALA A 105 19.08 26.62 -25.61
CA ALA A 105 18.15 27.62 -26.09
C ALA A 105 18.56 29.02 -25.61
N LYS A 106 18.39 30.01 -26.49
CA LYS A 106 18.61 31.42 -26.16
C LYS A 106 17.60 31.87 -25.11
N ILE A 107 18.08 32.58 -24.10
CA ILE A 107 17.23 33.20 -23.07
C ILE A 107 16.74 34.55 -23.60
N PRO A 108 15.43 34.75 -23.77
CA PRO A 108 14.90 36.02 -24.29
C PRO A 108 15.10 37.14 -23.27
N THR A 109 15.35 38.36 -23.76
CA THR A 109 15.41 39.55 -22.92
C THR A 109 13.99 39.98 -22.53
N VAL A 110 13.76 40.25 -21.25
CA VAL A 110 12.49 40.76 -20.72
C VAL A 110 12.79 42.06 -19.98
N ARG A 111 12.05 43.14 -20.29
CA ARG A 111 12.19 44.43 -19.63
C ARG A 111 10.88 44.79 -18.93
N ASP A 112 10.94 44.91 -17.61
CA ASP A 112 9.85 45.41 -16.79
C ASP A 112 10.47 46.27 -15.66
N PRO A 113 10.18 47.58 -15.58
CA PRO A 113 10.74 48.46 -14.55
C PRO A 113 10.40 48.05 -13.11
N ALA A 114 9.31 47.30 -12.91
CA ALA A 114 8.91 46.79 -11.61
C ALA A 114 9.61 45.47 -11.21
N MET A 115 10.41 44.87 -12.10
CA MET A 115 11.10 43.60 -11.83
C MET A 115 12.29 43.82 -10.88
N VAL A 116 12.23 43.18 -9.71
CA VAL A 116 13.31 43.16 -8.71
C VAL A 116 14.45 42.27 -9.20
N GLY A 117 14.11 41.11 -9.74
CA GLY A 117 15.11 40.22 -10.29
C GLY A 117 14.55 39.10 -11.14
N ARG A 118 15.39 38.62 -12.05
CA ARG A 118 15.19 37.45 -12.89
C ARG A 118 16.46 36.63 -12.92
N TRP A 119 16.40 35.44 -12.33
CA TRP A 119 17.53 34.51 -12.27
C TRP A 119 17.22 33.30 -13.13
N VAL A 120 18.08 33.05 -14.13
CA VAL A 120 17.98 31.90 -15.04
C VAL A 120 19.17 30.99 -14.80
N PHE A 121 18.90 29.73 -14.47
CA PHE A 121 19.91 28.77 -14.06
C PHE A 121 20.52 28.02 -15.24
N GLN A 122 21.05 28.78 -16.20
CA GLN A 122 21.72 28.28 -17.41
C GLN A 122 23.15 28.81 -17.47
N ARG A 123 24.11 27.97 -17.88
CA ARG A 123 25.56 28.26 -17.85
C ARG A 123 25.96 29.65 -18.40
N PRO A 124 25.36 30.22 -19.46
CA PRO A 124 25.69 31.59 -19.91
C PRO A 124 25.38 32.70 -18.89
N HIS A 125 24.57 32.42 -17.88
CA HIS A 125 24.16 33.36 -16.83
C HIS A 125 24.71 33.00 -15.45
N ILE A 126 25.61 32.01 -15.38
CA ILE A 126 26.24 31.55 -14.15
C ILE A 126 27.76 31.65 -14.31
N ASN A 127 28.41 32.42 -13.45
CA ASN A 127 29.86 32.52 -13.37
C ASN A 127 30.37 31.95 -12.04
N GLY A 128 30.84 30.70 -12.06
CA GLY A 128 31.25 29.97 -10.87
C GLY A 128 30.08 29.75 -9.91
N ARG A 129 30.09 30.42 -8.76
CA ARG A 129 28.98 30.42 -7.79
C ARG A 129 28.05 31.63 -7.90
N ARG A 130 28.24 32.52 -8.87
CA ARG A 130 27.40 33.72 -9.04
C ARG A 130 26.39 33.50 -10.16
N VAL A 131 25.12 33.78 -9.90
CA VAL A 131 24.02 33.77 -10.87
C VAL A 131 23.64 35.21 -11.16
N ASN A 132 23.72 35.61 -12.43
CA ASN A 132 23.40 36.98 -12.84
C ASN A 132 21.91 37.27 -12.65
N ASN A 133 21.59 38.42 -12.05
CA ASN A 133 20.25 38.97 -12.15
C ASN A 133 20.10 39.61 -13.54
N LEU A 134 19.21 39.08 -14.38
CA LEU A 134 19.01 39.60 -15.73
C LEU A 134 18.16 40.88 -15.79
N ALA A 135 17.62 41.33 -14.65
CA ALA A 135 16.84 42.56 -14.52
C ALA A 135 17.66 43.75 -13.98
N ALA A 136 18.77 43.50 -13.28
CA ALA A 136 19.58 44.54 -12.61
C ALA A 136 21.06 44.15 -12.53
N ARG A 137 21.95 45.11 -12.23
CA ARG A 137 23.40 44.86 -12.07
C ARG A 137 23.75 44.21 -10.72
N SER A 138 23.04 43.14 -10.34
CA SER A 138 23.26 42.37 -9.11
C SER A 138 23.38 40.87 -9.41
N THR A 139 23.80 40.07 -8.42
CA THR A 139 23.95 38.62 -8.57
C THR A 139 23.44 37.89 -7.34
N ALA A 140 22.91 36.67 -7.49
CA ALA A 140 22.71 35.74 -6.38
C ALA A 140 23.92 34.80 -6.24
N THR A 141 24.25 34.39 -5.02
CA THR A 141 25.38 33.50 -4.72
C THR A 141 24.89 32.09 -4.38
N LEU A 142 25.33 31.09 -5.14
CA LEU A 142 25.10 29.67 -4.87
C LEU A 142 25.87 29.23 -3.62
N LYS A 143 25.14 28.67 -2.65
CA LYS A 143 25.67 28.17 -1.38
C LYS A 143 25.30 26.69 -1.23
N GLY A 144 26.14 25.92 -0.55
CA GLY A 144 25.90 24.49 -0.30
C GLY A 144 26.09 23.59 -1.53
N ARG A 145 25.40 22.45 -1.56
CA ARG A 145 25.49 21.45 -2.64
C ARG A 145 24.52 21.77 -3.77
N PHE A 146 25.05 21.90 -4.99
CA PHE A 146 24.26 22.16 -6.18
C PHE A 146 24.89 21.52 -7.43
N ARG A 147 24.08 21.32 -8.47
CA ARG A 147 24.54 20.97 -9.82
C ARG A 147 23.78 21.78 -10.85
N ILE A 148 24.43 22.14 -11.95
CA ILE A 148 23.72 22.61 -13.15
C ILE A 148 23.52 21.39 -14.04
N VAL A 149 22.27 21.06 -14.31
CA VAL A 149 21.89 19.86 -15.07
C VAL A 149 21.18 20.27 -16.35
N GLN A 150 21.55 19.64 -17.45
CA GLN A 150 20.89 19.85 -18.73
C GLN A 150 19.57 19.06 -18.77
N ASP A 151 18.49 19.75 -19.17
CA ASP A 151 17.15 19.21 -19.33
C ASP A 151 16.62 19.64 -20.71
N GLY A 152 16.79 18.75 -21.71
CA GLY A 152 16.54 19.07 -23.11
C GLY A 152 17.46 20.16 -23.66
N VAL A 153 16.86 21.25 -24.16
CA VAL A 153 17.55 22.45 -24.68
C VAL A 153 17.82 23.50 -23.59
N HIS A 154 17.46 23.24 -22.33
CA HIS A 154 17.63 24.16 -21.22
C HIS A 154 18.53 23.55 -20.14
N GLU A 155 18.87 24.35 -19.13
CA GLU A 155 19.52 23.85 -17.92
C GLU A 155 18.78 24.33 -16.68
N ALA A 156 18.98 23.61 -15.59
CA ALA A 156 18.39 23.90 -14.30
C ALA A 156 19.40 23.77 -13.17
N LEU A 157 19.17 24.54 -12.11
CA LEU A 157 19.81 24.35 -10.82
C LEU A 157 19.17 23.16 -10.11
N GLU A 158 19.91 22.08 -9.94
CA GLU A 158 19.53 20.94 -9.12
C GLU A 158 20.05 21.10 -7.69
N LEU A 159 19.13 20.96 -6.74
CA LEU A 159 19.36 21.04 -5.30
C LEU A 159 19.03 19.70 -4.66
N ASP A 160 19.92 19.20 -3.80
CA ASP A 160 19.80 17.88 -3.16
C ASP A 160 19.28 17.92 -1.72
N GLY A 161 18.74 19.06 -1.29
CA GLY A 161 18.39 19.35 0.10
C GLY A 161 19.53 19.99 0.91
N GLY A 162 20.67 20.33 0.28
CA GLY A 162 21.78 21.01 0.95
C GLY A 162 22.21 22.36 0.34
N GLY A 163 21.59 22.82 -0.75
CA GLY A 163 21.99 24.04 -1.48
C GLY A 163 20.89 25.06 -1.68
N ARG A 164 21.28 26.29 -2.07
CA ARG A 164 20.39 27.44 -2.34
C ARG A 164 21.10 28.52 -3.18
N ALA A 165 20.37 29.51 -3.67
CA ALA A 165 20.92 30.74 -4.24
C ALA A 165 20.56 31.95 -3.36
N MET A 166 21.54 32.47 -2.63
CA MET A 166 21.39 33.61 -1.72
C MET A 166 21.39 34.93 -2.51
N ILE A 167 20.30 35.70 -2.44
CA ILE A 167 20.22 37.03 -3.08
C ILE A 167 20.79 38.08 -2.12
N ALA A 168 20.35 38.07 -0.85
CA ALA A 168 20.88 38.92 0.21
C ALA A 168 20.71 38.27 1.59
N GLU A 169 21.75 38.40 2.43
CA GLU A 169 21.71 37.95 3.84
C GLU A 169 20.75 38.81 4.69
N ASP A 170 20.42 40.03 4.24
CA ASP A 170 19.33 40.86 4.75
C ASP A 170 18.51 41.49 3.61
N HIS A 171 17.21 41.21 3.60
CA HIS A 171 16.23 41.68 2.62
C HIS A 171 16.26 43.20 2.35
N LYS A 172 16.65 44.01 3.35
CA LYS A 172 16.76 45.48 3.22
C LYS A 172 17.74 45.92 2.14
N THR A 173 18.71 45.08 1.80
CA THR A 173 19.74 45.38 0.79
C THR A 173 19.35 44.96 -0.63
N ALA A 174 18.22 44.24 -0.81
CA ALA A 174 17.81 43.66 -2.09
C ALA A 174 16.57 44.29 -2.72
N GLY A 175 16.01 45.34 -2.10
CA GLY A 175 14.87 46.10 -2.64
C GLY A 175 13.61 45.25 -2.83
N VAL A 176 13.26 44.44 -1.83
CA VAL A 176 12.08 43.55 -1.83
C VAL A 176 10.76 44.32 -2.03
N PRO A 177 9.69 43.67 -2.54
CA PRO A 177 8.40 44.33 -2.75
C PRO A 177 7.76 44.87 -1.47
N ALA A 178 7.15 46.06 -1.50
CA ALA A 178 6.59 46.71 -0.28
C ALA A 178 5.05 46.71 -0.22
N GLN A 179 4.37 47.00 -1.33
CA GLN A 179 2.90 47.14 -1.35
C GLN A 179 2.21 46.03 -2.14
N ALA A 180 2.72 45.73 -3.34
CA ALA A 180 2.24 44.67 -4.20
C ALA A 180 3.41 43.84 -4.72
N MET A 181 3.15 42.60 -5.11
CA MET A 181 4.18 41.73 -5.66
C MET A 181 3.66 40.66 -6.61
N THR A 182 4.60 40.16 -7.41
CA THR A 182 4.49 38.87 -8.07
C THR A 182 5.79 38.12 -7.89
N ALA A 183 5.70 36.84 -7.53
CA ALA A 183 6.83 35.92 -7.62
C ALA A 183 6.46 34.77 -8.55
N THR A 184 7.38 34.37 -9.43
CA THR A 184 7.20 33.24 -10.34
C THR A 184 8.41 32.32 -10.29
N ALA A 185 8.17 31.02 -10.50
CA ALA A 185 9.21 30.01 -10.59
C ALA A 185 8.84 28.90 -11.57
N TRP A 186 9.78 28.55 -12.45
CA TRP A 186 9.80 27.26 -13.12
C TRP A 186 10.54 26.27 -12.23
N VAL A 187 9.80 25.31 -11.67
CA VAL A 187 10.29 24.41 -10.62
C VAL A 187 9.86 22.97 -10.82
N ARG A 188 10.71 22.04 -10.41
CA ARG A 188 10.43 20.61 -10.28
C ARG A 188 10.78 20.17 -8.87
N VAL A 189 9.78 19.85 -8.06
CA VAL A 189 10.01 19.37 -6.68
C VAL A 189 10.19 17.85 -6.72
N ASP A 190 11.35 17.35 -6.28
CA ASP A 190 11.67 15.91 -6.38
C ASP A 190 11.29 15.14 -5.12
N GLN A 191 11.21 15.82 -3.98
CA GLN A 191 10.79 15.24 -2.70
C GLN A 191 9.86 16.20 -1.97
N ALA A 192 8.69 15.69 -1.55
CA ALA A 192 7.78 16.43 -0.68
C ALA A 192 8.36 16.62 0.72
N GLN A 193 8.06 17.76 1.34
CA GLN A 193 8.51 18.15 2.68
C GLN A 193 7.47 19.09 3.29
N ALA A 194 7.41 19.16 4.62
CA ALA A 194 6.42 19.96 5.32
C ALA A 194 6.44 21.44 4.87
N TRP A 195 7.64 21.98 4.67
CA TRP A 195 7.88 23.36 4.22
C TRP A 195 8.97 23.38 3.15
N GLY A 196 8.75 24.11 2.06
CA GLY A 196 9.77 24.34 1.04
C GLY A 196 9.56 25.67 0.32
N GLY A 197 10.66 26.34 -0.03
CA GLY A 197 10.65 27.67 -0.62
C GLY A 197 11.28 27.70 -2.01
N PHE A 198 10.65 28.43 -2.93
CA PHE A 198 11.22 28.75 -4.25
C PHE A 198 11.90 30.10 -4.22
N VAL A 199 11.24 31.12 -3.67
CA VAL A 199 11.80 32.45 -3.43
C VAL A 199 10.96 33.18 -2.37
N GLY A 200 11.62 33.90 -1.46
CA GLY A 200 10.91 34.67 -0.43
C GLY A 200 11.85 35.36 0.55
N ALA A 201 11.26 36.24 1.38
CA ALA A 201 11.89 36.82 2.56
C ALA A 201 10.87 36.77 3.71
N ILE A 202 11.10 35.85 4.65
CA ILE A 202 10.11 35.38 5.62
C ILE A 202 10.73 35.26 7.01
N GLN A 203 9.88 35.38 8.04
CA GLN A 203 10.15 34.87 9.37
C GLN A 203 8.88 34.23 9.94
N ASP A 204 8.92 32.94 10.29
CA ASP A 204 7.78 32.18 10.82
C ASP A 204 8.18 31.45 12.12
N ASN A 205 8.24 32.21 13.21
CA ASN A 205 8.75 31.73 14.50
C ASN A 205 7.62 31.68 15.54
N GLY A 206 6.80 30.63 15.47
CA GLY A 206 5.71 30.41 16.43
C GLY A 206 4.59 31.43 16.28
N THR A 207 4.44 32.36 17.23
CA THR A 207 3.42 33.42 17.12
C THR A 207 3.90 34.65 16.35
N TYR A 208 5.16 34.67 15.90
CA TYR A 208 5.75 35.80 15.20
C TYR A 208 5.98 35.45 13.72
N GLU A 209 5.03 35.84 12.87
CA GLU A 209 5.06 35.50 11.43
C GLU A 209 5.00 36.75 10.55
N ARG A 210 5.99 36.96 9.67
CA ARG A 210 6.20 38.18 8.88
C ARG A 210 6.78 37.88 7.49
N GLY A 211 6.57 38.80 6.54
CA GLY A 211 7.14 38.75 5.20
C GLY A 211 6.30 37.96 4.20
N TRP A 212 6.97 37.26 3.27
CA TRP A 212 6.31 36.45 2.24
C TRP A 212 7.21 35.35 1.67
N ILE A 213 6.58 34.32 1.13
CA ILE A 213 7.27 33.26 0.38
C ILE A 213 6.39 32.63 -0.68
N LEU A 214 6.97 32.36 -1.85
CA LEU A 214 6.42 31.45 -2.85
C LEU A 214 7.10 30.09 -2.68
N GLY A 215 6.31 29.04 -2.51
CA GLY A 215 6.85 27.73 -2.18
C GLY A 215 5.81 26.63 -2.20
N PHE A 216 5.91 25.71 -1.24
CA PHE A 216 4.95 24.64 -1.03
C PHE A 216 4.93 24.19 0.43
N ASN A 217 3.78 23.64 0.82
CA ASN A 217 3.58 22.97 2.09
C ASN A 217 3.13 21.55 1.80
N ASP A 218 3.81 20.56 2.38
CA ASP A 218 3.62 19.15 2.09
C ASP A 218 3.77 18.86 0.58
N ARG A 219 2.64 18.75 -0.12
CA ARG A 219 2.53 18.50 -1.57
C ARG A 219 1.74 19.56 -2.30
N ARG A 220 1.44 20.70 -1.68
CA ARG A 220 0.64 21.76 -2.30
C ARG A 220 1.49 23.01 -2.45
N PHE A 221 1.58 23.51 -3.67
CA PHE A 221 2.17 24.83 -3.90
C PHE A 221 1.42 25.90 -3.11
N SER A 222 2.13 26.91 -2.66
CA SER A 222 1.57 27.94 -1.81
C SER A 222 2.22 29.30 -2.01
N LEU A 223 1.44 30.32 -1.68
CA LEU A 223 1.90 31.69 -1.46
C LEU A 223 1.55 32.07 -0.03
N ALA A 224 2.53 32.52 0.75
CA ALA A 224 2.30 33.07 2.08
C ALA A 224 2.63 34.56 2.10
N VAL A 225 1.76 35.36 2.73
CA VAL A 225 1.92 36.81 2.86
C VAL A 225 1.38 37.26 4.22
N ALA A 226 2.07 38.21 4.86
CA ALA A 226 1.58 38.95 6.02
C ALA A 226 1.48 40.44 5.63
N GLY A 227 0.26 40.96 5.59
CA GLY A 227 -0.03 42.38 5.35
C GLY A 227 -0.29 43.12 6.66
N THR A 228 -0.09 44.44 6.70
CA THR A 228 -0.33 45.24 7.90
C THR A 228 -1.82 45.36 8.29
N GLY A 229 -2.73 45.12 7.34
CA GLY A 229 -4.18 45.18 7.53
C GLY A 229 -4.87 43.81 7.63
N GLY A 230 -4.10 42.71 7.68
CA GLY A 230 -4.62 41.36 7.91
C GLY A 230 -4.42 40.87 9.35
N PRO A 231 -4.72 39.59 9.63
CA PRO A 231 -4.33 38.93 10.87
C PRO A 231 -2.83 39.09 11.13
N ASP A 232 -2.41 39.18 12.40
CA ASP A 232 -1.00 39.40 12.78
C ASP A 232 -0.09 38.15 12.58
N ARG A 233 -0.31 37.42 11.49
CA ARG A 233 0.35 36.16 11.10
C ARG A 233 0.39 36.03 9.57
N LEU A 234 1.12 35.05 9.03
CA LEU A 234 1.11 34.72 7.61
C LEU A 234 -0.21 34.02 7.24
N THR A 235 -0.82 34.43 6.12
CA THR A 235 -1.87 33.63 5.48
C THR A 235 -1.25 32.75 4.41
N TYR A 236 -1.31 31.43 4.60
CA TYR A 236 -0.85 30.44 3.61
C TYR A 236 -1.95 30.09 2.60
N LEU A 237 -1.92 30.72 1.43
CA LEU A 237 -2.81 30.38 0.32
C LEU A 237 -2.27 29.14 -0.42
N LYS A 238 -2.90 27.98 -0.21
CA LYS A 238 -2.48 26.70 -0.81
C LYS A 238 -3.28 26.37 -2.07
N ALA A 239 -2.62 25.71 -3.02
CA ALA A 239 -3.29 25.11 -4.17
C ALA A 239 -4.29 24.02 -3.70
N PRO A 240 -5.42 23.84 -4.39
CA PRO A 240 -6.46 22.87 -4.00
C PRO A 240 -6.04 21.41 -4.25
N ALA A 241 -5.03 21.19 -5.09
CA ALA A 241 -4.55 19.88 -5.49
C ALA A 241 -3.06 19.71 -5.21
N ASP A 242 -2.66 18.47 -4.94
CA ASP A 242 -1.26 18.11 -4.73
C ASP A 242 -0.49 18.13 -6.05
N TYR A 243 0.74 18.63 -6.03
CA TYR A 243 1.68 18.47 -7.13
C TYR A 243 2.20 17.03 -7.18
N GLN A 244 2.60 16.62 -8.38
CA GLN A 244 3.29 15.36 -8.62
C GLN A 244 4.80 15.60 -8.58
N PRO A 245 5.56 14.94 -7.68
CA PRO A 245 7.00 15.05 -7.63
C PRO A 245 7.65 14.68 -8.95
N ARG A 246 8.82 15.26 -9.20
CA ARG A 246 9.63 15.01 -10.39
C ARG A 246 9.02 15.50 -11.72
N LEU A 247 7.98 16.33 -11.66
CA LEU A 247 7.42 17.04 -12.81
C LEU A 247 7.65 18.55 -12.70
N TRP A 248 7.76 19.22 -13.84
CA TRP A 248 7.93 20.67 -13.92
C TRP A 248 6.60 21.39 -13.77
N TYR A 249 6.62 22.53 -13.09
CA TYR A 249 5.48 23.43 -12.93
C TYR A 249 5.95 24.87 -13.09
N HIS A 250 5.09 25.69 -13.67
CA HIS A 250 5.17 27.13 -13.52
C HIS A 250 4.29 27.54 -12.35
N VAL A 251 4.90 27.97 -11.25
CA VAL A 251 4.19 28.42 -10.05
C VAL A 251 4.33 29.92 -9.96
N ALA A 252 3.21 30.63 -9.82
CA ALA A 252 3.22 32.08 -9.63
C ALA A 252 2.27 32.49 -8.50
N GLY A 253 2.66 33.47 -7.71
CA GLY A 253 1.84 34.06 -6.66
C GLY A 253 1.81 35.58 -6.80
N THR A 254 0.63 36.17 -6.72
CA THR A 254 0.43 37.62 -6.74
C THR A 254 -0.20 38.09 -5.45
N TYR A 255 0.17 39.31 -5.03
CA TYR A 255 -0.50 40.06 -3.98
C TYR A 255 -0.60 41.51 -4.42
N ASP A 256 -1.81 42.05 -4.55
CA ASP A 256 -2.03 43.42 -5.03
C ASP A 256 -2.17 44.47 -3.90
N GLY A 257 -1.95 44.06 -2.64
CA GLY A 257 -2.20 44.88 -1.45
C GLY A 257 -3.57 44.63 -0.82
N THR A 258 -4.44 43.84 -1.45
CA THR A 258 -5.77 43.46 -0.93
C THR A 258 -6.12 42.00 -1.18
N THR A 259 -5.56 41.41 -2.23
CA THR A 259 -5.90 40.06 -2.67
C THR A 259 -4.65 39.26 -2.99
N MET A 260 -4.57 38.06 -2.44
CA MET A 260 -3.62 37.02 -2.81
C MET A 260 -4.21 36.13 -3.91
N THR A 261 -3.46 35.84 -4.98
CA THR A 261 -3.85 34.85 -5.99
C THR A 261 -2.68 33.91 -6.29
N LEU A 262 -2.95 32.60 -6.28
CA LEU A 262 -1.98 31.57 -6.65
C LEU A 262 -2.31 31.01 -8.03
N PHE A 263 -1.30 30.84 -8.87
CA PHE A 263 -1.41 30.35 -10.23
C PHE A 263 -0.49 29.14 -10.44
N ILE A 264 -1.00 28.13 -11.14
CA ILE A 264 -0.24 26.94 -11.55
C ILE A 264 -0.38 26.79 -13.06
N ASN A 265 0.74 26.66 -13.76
CA ASN A 265 0.81 26.50 -15.21
C ASN A 265 0.01 27.58 -15.96
N GLY A 266 0.11 28.83 -15.47
CA GLY A 266 -0.55 29.99 -16.07
C GLY A 266 -2.01 30.21 -15.67
N LYS A 267 -2.64 29.30 -14.90
CA LYS A 267 -4.06 29.40 -14.50
C LYS A 267 -4.21 29.72 -13.01
N PRO A 268 -5.15 30.60 -12.61
CA PRO A 268 -5.45 30.84 -11.20
C PRO A 268 -6.08 29.59 -10.57
N VAL A 269 -5.58 29.18 -9.40
CA VAL A 269 -6.06 27.98 -8.68
C VAL A 269 -6.56 28.25 -7.27
N ALA A 270 -6.18 29.38 -6.67
CA ALA A 270 -6.63 29.78 -5.35
C ALA A 270 -6.60 31.31 -5.21
N ARG A 271 -7.49 31.87 -4.39
CA ARG A 271 -7.61 33.31 -4.10
C ARG A 271 -7.97 33.51 -2.63
N SER A 272 -7.44 34.55 -1.99
CA SER A 272 -7.80 34.94 -0.62
C SER A 272 -7.72 36.46 -0.44
N THR A 273 -8.62 36.99 0.39
CA THR A 273 -8.67 38.40 0.81
C THR A 273 -8.43 38.58 2.31
N GLU A 274 -7.86 37.56 2.98
CA GLU A 274 -7.59 37.62 4.42
C GLU A 274 -6.51 38.64 4.80
N GLN A 275 -5.62 38.96 3.86
CA GLN A 275 -4.51 39.91 4.07
C GLN A 275 -4.75 41.18 3.27
N SER A 276 -4.39 42.33 3.83
CA SER A 276 -4.46 43.63 3.16
C SER A 276 -3.36 44.58 3.63
N GLY A 277 -3.13 45.67 2.90
CA GLY A 277 -2.12 46.68 3.18
C GLY A 277 -0.69 46.27 2.78
N PRO A 278 0.30 47.14 3.06
CA PRO A 278 1.72 46.86 2.83
C PRO A 278 2.19 45.53 3.44
N ILE A 279 3.18 44.90 2.81
CA ILE A 279 3.81 43.67 3.30
C ILE A 279 4.58 43.99 4.59
N LYS A 280 4.26 43.26 5.66
CA LYS A 280 4.83 43.42 6.99
C LYS A 280 6.09 42.57 7.14
N TYR A 281 7.26 43.15 6.91
CA TYR A 281 8.55 42.44 7.03
C TYR A 281 9.08 42.37 8.48
N PRO A 282 9.88 41.34 8.80
CA PRO A 282 10.63 41.30 10.06
C PRO A 282 11.82 42.29 10.04
N PRO A 283 12.41 42.61 11.22
CA PRO A 283 13.59 43.47 11.30
C PRO A 283 14.79 42.98 10.49
N GLN A 284 14.93 41.66 10.30
CA GLN A 284 15.96 41.01 9.50
C GLN A 284 15.39 39.72 8.92
N ALA A 285 15.65 39.45 7.63
CA ALA A 285 15.31 38.20 6.96
C ALA A 285 16.23 37.95 5.78
N PHE A 286 16.53 36.68 5.52
CA PHE A 286 17.22 36.26 4.29
C PHE A 286 16.29 36.49 3.08
N PHE A 287 16.85 36.93 1.96
CA PHE A 287 16.16 36.90 0.68
C PHE A 287 16.90 35.93 -0.24
N GLU A 288 16.27 34.79 -0.53
CA GLU A 288 16.94 33.71 -1.23
C GLU A 288 16.02 32.84 -2.09
N ILE A 289 16.64 32.00 -2.91
CA ILE A 289 16.01 31.08 -3.85
C ILE A 289 16.35 29.64 -3.45
N GLY A 290 15.33 28.78 -3.44
CA GLY A 290 15.50 27.33 -3.25
C GLY A 290 15.61 26.87 -1.80
N ALA A 291 15.09 27.63 -0.84
CA ALA A 291 14.92 27.20 0.54
C ALA A 291 13.74 27.93 1.21
N TYR A 292 13.09 27.25 2.15
CA TYR A 292 12.29 27.90 3.19
C TYR A 292 13.23 28.14 4.38
N HIS A 293 13.57 29.39 4.67
CA HIS A 293 14.61 29.72 5.64
C HIS A 293 14.26 31.02 6.35
N ASP A 294 14.24 30.93 7.68
CA ASP A 294 14.11 32.08 8.55
C ASP A 294 15.16 32.00 9.68
N LYS A 295 14.83 32.51 10.87
CA LYS A 295 15.76 32.61 11.99
C LYS A 295 16.09 31.27 12.65
N ASP A 296 15.14 30.32 12.71
CA ASP A 296 15.31 29.02 13.37
C ASP A 296 14.88 27.81 12.53
N GLU A 297 14.27 28.04 11.36
CA GLU A 297 13.91 27.02 10.39
C GLU A 297 14.77 27.10 9.13
N ASN A 298 15.18 25.94 8.60
CA ASN A 298 15.95 25.85 7.37
C ASN A 298 15.62 24.55 6.62
N PHE A 299 14.74 24.66 5.62
CA PHE A 299 14.31 23.58 4.76
C PHE A 299 14.72 23.84 3.30
N PRO A 300 15.95 23.46 2.90
CA PRO A 300 16.41 23.59 1.52
C PRO A 300 15.57 22.73 0.58
N LEU A 301 15.39 23.21 -0.65
CA LEU A 301 14.67 22.49 -1.69
C LEU A 301 15.46 21.24 -2.11
N LYS A 302 14.74 20.13 -2.28
CA LYS A 302 15.19 18.99 -3.07
C LYS A 302 14.42 18.91 -4.38
N GLY A 303 15.04 19.37 -5.45
CA GLY A 303 14.38 19.58 -6.73
C GLY A 303 15.24 20.33 -7.72
N ARG A 304 14.60 20.86 -8.77
CA ARG A 304 15.25 21.64 -9.83
C ARG A 304 14.53 22.96 -10.05
N LEU A 305 15.30 24.02 -10.35
CA LEU A 305 14.80 25.35 -10.68
C LEU A 305 15.41 25.79 -12.01
N HIS A 306 14.58 26.21 -12.97
CA HIS A 306 15.06 26.75 -14.24
C HIS A 306 15.13 28.27 -14.22
N GLU A 307 14.05 28.92 -13.79
CA GLU A 307 13.91 30.37 -13.78
C GLU A 307 13.10 30.83 -12.57
N VAL A 308 13.49 31.95 -11.98
CA VAL A 308 12.75 32.64 -10.90
C VAL A 308 12.65 34.12 -11.21
N ARG A 309 11.48 34.72 -11.02
CA ARG A 309 11.25 36.17 -11.18
C ARG A 309 10.53 36.76 -9.97
N VAL A 310 10.84 38.01 -9.64
CA VAL A 310 10.17 38.78 -8.58
C VAL A 310 9.88 40.19 -9.08
N TYR A 311 8.66 40.68 -8.84
CA TYR A 311 8.14 41.98 -9.27
C TYR A 311 7.58 42.77 -8.08
N ARG A 312 7.61 44.11 -8.15
CA ARG A 312 6.98 45.05 -7.20
C ARG A 312 5.54 45.42 -7.56
N ARG A 313 4.92 44.65 -8.46
CA ARG A 313 3.51 44.80 -8.87
C ARG A 313 2.86 43.43 -8.99
N ALA A 314 1.55 43.37 -8.83
CA ALA A 314 0.78 42.19 -9.19
C ALA A 314 0.65 42.11 -10.72
N LEU A 315 1.14 41.03 -11.33
CA LEU A 315 0.90 40.72 -12.73
C LEU A 315 -0.56 40.30 -12.91
N SER A 316 -1.15 40.67 -14.05
CA SER A 316 -2.46 40.19 -14.44
C SER A 316 -2.43 38.69 -14.77
N PRO A 317 -3.58 37.98 -14.70
CA PRO A 317 -3.68 36.59 -15.13
C PRO A 317 -3.18 36.36 -16.57
N ALA A 318 -3.39 37.32 -17.48
CA ALA A 318 -2.96 37.23 -18.87
C ALA A 318 -1.42 37.28 -19.00
N GLU A 319 -0.75 38.14 -18.23
CA GLU A 319 0.72 38.21 -18.21
C GLU A 319 1.34 36.92 -17.66
N ILE A 320 0.74 36.33 -16.61
CA ILE A 320 1.21 35.06 -16.03
C ILE A 320 0.99 33.89 -17.00
N ALA A 321 -0.13 33.89 -17.72
CA ALA A 321 -0.42 32.90 -18.76
C ALA A 321 0.58 33.01 -19.93
N ALA A 322 0.88 34.23 -20.38
CA ALA A 322 1.88 34.48 -21.42
C ALA A 322 3.29 34.04 -20.98
N GLU A 323 3.68 34.34 -19.73
CA GLU A 323 4.96 33.89 -19.16
C GLU A 323 5.08 32.36 -19.14
N HIS A 324 4.03 31.65 -18.73
CA HIS A 324 3.98 30.19 -18.78
C HIS A 324 4.15 29.68 -20.23
N GLN A 325 3.40 30.25 -21.18
CA GLN A 325 3.34 29.74 -22.55
C GLN A 325 4.70 29.77 -23.27
N VAL A 326 5.58 30.72 -22.95
CA VAL A 326 6.94 30.82 -23.53
C VAL A 326 7.77 29.56 -23.30
N LEU A 327 7.57 28.87 -22.18
CA LEU A 327 8.36 27.71 -21.76
C LEU A 327 7.55 26.41 -21.62
N ALA A 328 6.22 26.47 -21.77
CA ALA A 328 5.29 25.35 -21.57
C ALA A 328 5.56 24.13 -22.46
N ASP A 329 5.90 24.32 -23.74
CA ASP A 329 6.19 23.21 -24.66
C ASP A 329 7.54 22.52 -24.37
N ARG A 330 8.35 23.10 -23.48
CA ARG A 330 9.77 22.75 -23.30
C ARG A 330 10.06 22.11 -21.95
N PHE A 331 9.30 22.48 -20.93
CA PHE A 331 9.20 21.73 -19.69
C PHE A 331 7.84 21.02 -19.72
N PRO A 332 7.77 19.70 -20.03
CA PRO A 332 6.51 18.99 -20.00
C PRO A 332 5.93 19.10 -18.59
N SER A 333 5.00 20.01 -18.42
CA SER A 333 4.34 20.23 -17.16
C SER A 333 3.36 19.09 -16.97
N ALA A 334 3.27 18.57 -15.75
CA ALA A 334 2.12 17.75 -15.44
C ALA A 334 0.90 18.63 -15.68
N ALA A 335 -0.07 18.12 -16.43
CA ALA A 335 -1.45 18.48 -16.13
C ALA A 335 -1.57 18.39 -14.59
N PRO A 336 -2.08 19.42 -13.88
CA PRO A 336 -2.37 19.25 -12.46
C PRO A 336 -3.11 17.91 -12.27
N ALA A 337 -2.95 17.22 -11.14
CA ALA A 337 -3.54 15.87 -10.97
C ALA A 337 -5.07 15.83 -11.25
N THR A 338 -5.71 17.00 -11.30
CA THR A 338 -7.09 17.29 -11.71
C THR A 338 -7.35 17.36 -13.22
N GLU A 339 -6.34 17.56 -14.08
CA GLU A 339 -6.43 17.63 -15.55
C GLU A 339 -5.90 16.36 -16.27
N ALA A 340 -5.17 15.46 -15.58
CA ALA A 340 -4.73 14.20 -16.18
C ALA A 340 -5.93 13.28 -16.48
N TRP A 341 -5.94 12.69 -17.68
CA TRP A 341 -7.03 11.81 -18.09
C TRP A 341 -7.04 10.53 -17.27
N LYS A 342 -8.20 10.16 -16.72
CA LYS A 342 -8.36 8.90 -15.98
C LYS A 342 -9.22 7.92 -16.77
N PRO A 343 -8.82 6.65 -16.88
CA PRO A 343 -9.69 5.63 -17.45
C PRO A 343 -10.92 5.41 -16.53
N LEU A 344 -11.96 4.82 -17.12
CA LEU A 344 -13.20 4.47 -16.41
C LEU A 344 -12.94 3.52 -15.24
N ALA A 345 -11.97 2.61 -15.39
CA ALA A 345 -11.46 1.75 -14.32
C ALA A 345 -9.98 1.43 -14.57
N GLY A 346 -9.21 1.29 -13.49
CA GLY A 346 -7.77 0.97 -13.55
C GLY A 346 -6.87 2.20 -13.76
N PRO A 347 -5.59 1.99 -14.15
CA PRO A 347 -5.03 0.69 -14.50
C PRO A 347 -4.85 -0.23 -13.29
N TRP A 348 -4.70 -1.53 -13.54
CA TRP A 348 -4.10 -2.47 -12.60
C TRP A 348 -3.18 -3.44 -13.33
N PHE A 349 -2.26 -4.02 -12.57
CA PHE A 349 -1.21 -4.87 -13.10
C PHE A 349 -1.14 -6.21 -12.35
N GLU A 350 -0.88 -7.26 -13.11
CA GLU A 350 -0.65 -8.61 -12.58
C GLU A 350 0.66 -9.14 -13.14
N PHE A 351 1.61 -9.47 -12.27
CA PHE A 351 2.84 -10.12 -12.70
C PHE A 351 2.59 -11.60 -13.01
N THR A 352 2.97 -12.04 -14.21
CA THR A 352 2.72 -13.41 -14.67
C THR A 352 3.97 -14.28 -14.60
N ARG A 353 5.16 -13.68 -14.73
CA ARG A 353 6.48 -14.29 -14.53
C ARG A 353 7.54 -13.18 -14.37
N PRO A 354 8.79 -13.51 -13.97
CA PRO A 354 9.86 -12.52 -13.95
C PRO A 354 9.97 -11.77 -15.28
N GLY A 355 9.99 -10.44 -15.19
CA GLY A 355 10.09 -9.53 -16.32
C GLY A 355 8.80 -9.31 -17.12
N GLU A 356 7.67 -9.88 -16.71
CA GLU A 356 6.39 -9.71 -17.38
C GLU A 356 5.25 -9.32 -16.45
N ALA A 357 4.39 -8.43 -16.93
CA ALA A 357 3.13 -8.06 -16.30
C ALA A 357 2.03 -7.93 -17.34
N ILE A 358 0.78 -8.14 -16.92
CA ILE A 358 -0.41 -7.80 -17.71
C ILE A 358 -1.00 -6.52 -17.13
N ALA A 359 -1.10 -5.48 -17.96
CA ALA A 359 -1.76 -4.22 -17.64
C ALA A 359 -3.20 -4.24 -18.14
N ARG A 360 -4.15 -3.81 -17.30
CA ARG A 360 -5.57 -3.79 -17.62
C ARG A 360 -6.21 -2.48 -17.20
N TRP A 361 -7.16 -2.00 -17.99
CA TRP A 361 -7.98 -0.82 -17.70
C TRP A 361 -9.24 -0.81 -18.56
N THR A 362 -10.18 0.07 -18.25
CA THR A 362 -11.43 0.21 -19.00
C THR A 362 -11.64 1.65 -19.43
N THR A 363 -12.14 1.87 -20.64
CA THR A 363 -12.50 3.20 -21.18
C THR A 363 -13.99 3.24 -21.55
N ARG A 364 -14.54 4.46 -21.69
CA ARG A 364 -15.95 4.65 -22.03
C ARG A 364 -16.26 4.35 -23.51
N LYS A 365 -15.27 4.51 -24.39
CA LYS A 365 -15.40 4.32 -25.84
C LYS A 365 -14.29 3.39 -26.32
N ALA A 366 -14.54 2.61 -27.36
CA ALA A 366 -13.52 1.73 -27.90
C ALA A 366 -12.36 2.54 -28.47
N VAL A 367 -11.14 2.30 -27.97
CA VAL A 367 -9.91 2.96 -28.40
C VAL A 367 -8.76 1.97 -28.50
N VAL A 368 -7.75 2.27 -29.32
CA VAL A 368 -6.56 1.41 -29.41
C VAL A 368 -5.77 1.53 -28.10
N SER A 369 -5.57 0.41 -27.42
CA SER A 369 -4.79 0.35 -26.19
C SER A 369 -3.37 0.87 -26.43
N ARG A 370 -2.88 1.81 -25.62
CA ARG A 370 -1.48 2.25 -25.68
C ARG A 370 -0.95 2.57 -24.29
N ILE A 371 0.23 2.04 -24.00
CA ILE A 371 0.96 2.26 -22.75
C ILE A 371 2.38 2.68 -23.07
N GLU A 372 2.86 3.72 -22.40
CA GLU A 372 4.27 4.06 -22.33
C GLU A 372 4.86 3.55 -21.02
N ILE A 373 6.08 3.00 -21.10
CA ILE A 373 6.82 2.45 -19.96
C ILE A 373 8.18 3.12 -19.94
N LEU A 374 8.44 3.90 -18.90
CA LEU A 374 9.74 4.47 -18.61
C LEU A 374 10.50 3.55 -17.64
N SER A 375 11.68 3.11 -18.07
CA SER A 375 12.60 2.29 -17.28
C SER A 375 13.96 2.97 -17.24
N GLY A 376 14.28 3.64 -16.13
CA GLY A 376 15.48 4.48 -16.05
C GLY A 376 15.36 5.69 -16.97
N ARG A 377 16.18 5.77 -18.02
CA ARG A 377 16.15 6.83 -19.05
C ARG A 377 15.47 6.41 -20.35
N THR A 378 15.05 5.15 -20.46
CA THR A 378 14.51 4.59 -21.70
C THR A 378 13.00 4.51 -21.62
N THR A 379 12.32 5.13 -22.58
CA THR A 379 10.88 5.00 -22.77
C THR A 379 10.59 4.04 -23.91
N ARG A 380 9.62 3.16 -23.73
CA ARG A 380 9.09 2.30 -24.79
C ARG A 380 7.56 2.31 -24.77
N THR A 381 6.96 2.05 -25.92
CA THR A 381 5.51 2.05 -26.07
C THR A 381 5.02 0.65 -26.43
N VAL A 382 3.96 0.19 -25.76
CA VAL A 382 3.23 -1.04 -26.08
C VAL A 382 1.85 -0.64 -26.62
N THR A 383 1.51 -1.10 -27.81
CA THR A 383 0.25 -0.75 -28.50
C THR A 383 -0.56 -2.01 -28.81
N GLY A 384 -1.87 -1.94 -28.58
CA GLY A 384 -2.83 -2.99 -28.92
C GLY A 384 -3.14 -3.03 -30.42
N LYS A 385 -3.68 -4.15 -30.88
CA LYS A 385 -3.95 -4.37 -32.31
C LYS A 385 -5.22 -3.69 -32.83
N ARG A 386 -6.22 -3.49 -31.96
CA ARG A 386 -7.56 -3.01 -32.35
C ARG A 386 -8.19 -2.15 -31.26
N PRO A 387 -9.17 -1.30 -31.59
CA PRO A 387 -9.96 -0.58 -30.60
C PRO A 387 -10.77 -1.53 -29.70
N VAL A 388 -10.73 -1.31 -28.39
CA VAL A 388 -11.50 -2.05 -27.37
C VAL A 388 -11.89 -1.11 -26.23
N THR A 389 -12.90 -1.48 -25.44
CA THR A 389 -13.27 -0.76 -24.20
C THR A 389 -12.64 -1.37 -22.95
N THR A 390 -12.45 -2.69 -22.95
CA THR A 390 -11.70 -3.43 -21.92
C THR A 390 -10.32 -3.75 -22.48
N HIS A 391 -9.32 -3.09 -21.92
CA HIS A 391 -7.96 -3.16 -22.40
C HIS A 391 -7.16 -4.19 -21.61
N GLU A 392 -6.36 -4.97 -22.33
CA GLU A 392 -5.35 -5.84 -21.77
C GLU A 392 -4.09 -5.74 -22.64
N LEU A 393 -2.95 -5.40 -22.03
CA LEU A 393 -1.66 -5.38 -22.70
C LEU A 393 -0.62 -6.13 -21.89
N LYS A 394 0.14 -6.99 -22.57
CA LYS A 394 1.30 -7.67 -22.01
C LYS A 394 2.52 -6.77 -22.06
N LEU A 395 3.10 -6.48 -20.90
CA LEU A 395 4.34 -5.74 -20.73
C LEU A 395 5.48 -6.75 -20.52
N THR A 396 6.55 -6.66 -21.31
CA THR A 396 7.68 -7.61 -21.28
C THR A 396 9.02 -6.92 -21.02
N GLY A 397 10.09 -7.58 -20.59
CA GLY A 397 11.38 -6.90 -20.37
C GLY A 397 11.36 -5.87 -19.24
N LEU A 398 10.47 -6.06 -18.25
CA LEU A 398 10.53 -5.32 -17.00
C LEU A 398 11.76 -5.79 -16.22
N ALA A 399 12.61 -4.86 -15.79
CA ALA A 399 13.79 -5.19 -15.01
C ALA A 399 13.38 -5.70 -13.62
N HIS A 400 14.12 -6.65 -13.05
CA HIS A 400 13.80 -7.25 -11.75
C HIS A 400 14.04 -6.25 -10.60
N ARG A 401 13.12 -6.18 -9.62
CA ARG A 401 13.20 -5.27 -8.45
C ARG A 401 13.50 -3.81 -8.84
N ARG A 402 12.75 -3.31 -9.83
CA ARG A 402 12.81 -1.93 -10.32
C ARG A 402 11.42 -1.31 -10.30
N ILE A 403 11.42 -0.01 -10.05
CA ILE A 403 10.25 0.84 -10.25
C ILE A 403 10.23 1.27 -11.72
N HIS A 404 9.14 0.95 -12.39
CA HIS A 404 8.83 1.44 -13.73
C HIS A 404 7.73 2.49 -13.63
N SER A 405 7.83 3.57 -14.42
CA SER A 405 6.70 4.48 -14.59
C SER A 405 5.90 4.04 -15.81
N VAL A 406 4.57 3.96 -15.65
CA VAL A 406 3.63 3.50 -16.67
C VAL A 406 2.59 4.57 -16.92
N THR A 407 2.48 5.02 -18.16
CA THR A 407 1.51 6.05 -18.58
C THR A 407 0.55 5.45 -19.60
N LEU A 408 -0.77 5.59 -19.37
CA LEU A 408 -1.78 5.23 -20.35
C LEU A 408 -1.95 6.36 -21.36
N ILE A 409 -2.07 6.02 -22.63
CA ILE A 409 -2.24 6.97 -23.73
C ILE A 409 -3.57 6.70 -24.43
N ASP A 410 -4.38 7.74 -24.59
CA ASP A 410 -5.68 7.69 -25.23
C ASP A 410 -5.79 8.70 -26.38
N GLY A 411 -5.90 8.19 -27.61
CA GLY A 411 -5.92 8.98 -28.84
C GLY A 411 -4.59 8.95 -29.63
N PRO A 412 -4.59 9.50 -30.86
CA PRO A 412 -3.42 9.51 -31.73
C PRO A 412 -2.53 10.76 -31.55
N GLY A 413 -1.24 10.62 -31.89
CA GLY A 413 -0.32 11.76 -32.04
C GLY A 413 -0.11 12.62 -30.80
N LYS A 414 0.24 13.89 -31.01
CA LYS A 414 0.52 14.88 -29.95
C LYS A 414 -0.73 15.35 -29.19
N THR A 415 -1.92 15.08 -29.71
CA THR A 415 -3.21 15.43 -29.07
C THR A 415 -3.75 14.31 -28.18
N ALA A 416 -3.02 13.19 -28.07
CA ALA A 416 -3.40 12.09 -27.20
C ALA A 416 -3.47 12.52 -25.74
N ARG A 417 -4.57 12.16 -25.09
CA ARG A 417 -4.73 12.33 -23.64
C ARG A 417 -3.81 11.34 -22.92
N ARG A 418 -3.22 11.77 -21.81
CA ARG A 418 -2.29 10.97 -21.01
C ARG A 418 -2.83 10.83 -19.60
N SER A 419 -2.71 9.64 -19.04
CA SER A 419 -2.92 9.47 -17.60
C SER A 419 -1.78 10.09 -16.80
N ALA A 420 -1.97 10.17 -15.48
CA ALA A 420 -0.84 10.32 -14.59
C ALA A 420 0.12 9.12 -14.75
N ASP A 421 1.36 9.33 -14.33
CA ASP A 421 2.35 8.27 -14.25
C ASP A 421 2.02 7.32 -13.10
N HIS A 422 1.96 6.03 -13.41
CA HIS A 422 1.67 4.97 -12.45
C HIS A 422 2.94 4.18 -12.14
N GLU A 423 3.25 4.04 -10.85
CA GLU A 423 4.36 3.18 -10.40
C GLU A 423 4.01 1.70 -10.58
N LEU A 424 4.88 0.96 -11.26
CA LEU A 424 4.88 -0.49 -11.33
C LEU A 424 6.20 -1.02 -10.76
N ASP A 425 6.19 -1.48 -9.51
CA ASP A 425 7.36 -1.97 -8.81
C ASP A 425 7.50 -3.48 -8.93
N SER A 426 8.43 -3.93 -9.77
CA SER A 426 8.69 -5.35 -10.01
C SER A 426 9.32 -6.08 -8.82
N TYR A 427 9.58 -5.39 -7.70
CA TYR A 427 9.89 -6.03 -6.42
C TYR A 427 8.73 -6.90 -5.92
N PHE A 428 7.48 -6.52 -6.21
CA PHE A 428 6.28 -7.27 -5.85
C PHE A 428 5.89 -8.33 -6.88
N ASN A 429 6.78 -8.62 -7.84
CA ASN A 429 6.63 -9.76 -8.71
C ASN A 429 6.91 -11.05 -7.93
N TYR A 430 5.84 -11.67 -7.43
CA TYR A 430 5.87 -12.95 -6.74
C TYR A 430 5.73 -14.15 -7.68
N ALA A 431 5.55 -13.91 -8.98
CA ALA A 431 5.39 -14.98 -9.95
C ALA A 431 6.71 -15.77 -10.07
N PRO A 432 6.64 -17.10 -10.07
CA PRO A 432 7.84 -17.92 -10.12
C PRO A 432 8.53 -17.83 -11.49
N ALA A 433 9.85 -18.03 -11.50
CA ALA A 433 10.59 -18.22 -12.74
C ALA A 433 10.07 -19.47 -13.49
N PRO A 434 10.03 -19.44 -14.85
CA PRO A 434 9.76 -20.62 -15.65
C PRO A 434 10.75 -21.75 -15.33
N TRP A 435 10.26 -22.98 -15.42
CA TRP A 435 11.07 -24.19 -15.22
C TRP A 435 11.17 -24.95 -16.55
N PRO A 436 12.33 -25.54 -16.90
CA PRO A 436 12.48 -26.29 -18.14
C PRO A 436 11.47 -27.43 -18.25
N VAL A 437 10.88 -27.62 -19.42
CA VAL A 437 9.81 -28.60 -19.64
C VAL A 437 10.34 -30.02 -19.41
N SER A 438 9.58 -30.86 -18.69
CA SER A 438 9.89 -32.27 -18.45
C SER A 438 9.56 -33.16 -19.66
N ASP A 439 9.94 -34.43 -19.59
CA ASP A 439 9.46 -35.51 -20.46
C ASP A 439 7.93 -35.43 -20.72
N ALA A 440 7.52 -35.77 -21.96
CA ALA A 440 6.17 -35.55 -22.47
C ALA A 440 5.09 -36.35 -21.72
N VAL A 441 5.40 -37.57 -21.29
CA VAL A 441 4.46 -38.47 -20.61
C VAL A 441 4.22 -37.97 -19.18
N THR A 442 5.29 -37.73 -18.43
CA THR A 442 5.20 -37.22 -17.05
C THR A 442 4.56 -35.83 -17.01
N GLY A 443 4.82 -34.99 -18.02
CA GLY A 443 4.18 -33.69 -18.18
C GLY A 443 2.67 -33.78 -18.40
N LYS A 444 2.17 -34.80 -19.12
CA LYS A 444 0.72 -35.03 -19.31
C LYS A 444 0.05 -35.44 -18.00
N THR A 445 0.69 -36.32 -17.22
CA THR A 445 0.19 -36.74 -15.90
C THR A 445 0.13 -35.56 -14.93
N ALA A 446 1.18 -34.74 -14.86
CA ALA A 446 1.20 -33.54 -14.02
C ALA A 446 0.05 -32.58 -14.39
N ARG A 447 -0.17 -32.29 -15.69
CA ARG A 447 -1.31 -31.46 -16.13
C ARG A 447 -2.66 -32.06 -15.75
N THR A 448 -2.80 -33.39 -15.85
CA THR A 448 -4.02 -34.09 -15.44
C THR A 448 -4.31 -33.89 -13.95
N ILE A 449 -3.30 -34.05 -13.09
CA ILE A 449 -3.41 -33.79 -11.65
C ILE A 449 -3.82 -32.33 -11.36
N LEU A 450 -3.17 -31.37 -12.02
CA LEU A 450 -3.45 -29.95 -11.81
C LEU A 450 -4.88 -29.59 -12.23
N THR A 451 -5.36 -30.13 -13.35
CA THR A 451 -6.76 -29.95 -13.79
C THR A 451 -7.74 -30.58 -12.83
N ARG A 452 -7.48 -31.81 -12.36
CA ARG A 452 -8.35 -32.55 -11.42
C ARG A 452 -8.44 -31.88 -10.06
N SER A 453 -7.30 -31.45 -9.53
CA SER A 453 -7.24 -30.81 -8.22
C SER A 453 -7.68 -29.35 -8.23
N GLY A 454 -7.57 -28.66 -9.37
CA GLY A 454 -7.75 -27.21 -9.45
C GLY A 454 -6.64 -26.41 -8.75
N ILE A 455 -5.56 -27.06 -8.30
CA ILE A 455 -4.50 -26.43 -7.51
C ILE A 455 -3.28 -26.20 -8.39
N ASP A 456 -3.00 -24.93 -8.71
CA ASP A 456 -1.84 -24.54 -9.52
C ASP A 456 -0.78 -23.75 -8.73
N ARG A 457 -1.01 -23.46 -7.45
CA ARG A 457 -0.17 -22.58 -6.61
C ARG A 457 -0.24 -22.94 -5.14
N GLY A 458 0.69 -22.41 -4.35
CA GLY A 458 0.90 -22.80 -2.95
C GLY A 458 1.98 -23.88 -2.82
N LEU A 459 1.84 -24.75 -1.82
CA LEU A 459 2.77 -25.84 -1.55
C LEU A 459 2.17 -27.20 -1.92
N CYS A 460 2.95 -28.01 -2.63
CA CYS A 460 2.60 -29.38 -3.00
C CYS A 460 3.54 -30.38 -2.33
N LEU A 461 2.98 -31.45 -1.78
CA LEU A 461 3.71 -32.59 -1.22
C LEU A 461 3.63 -33.77 -2.20
N VAL A 462 4.78 -34.30 -2.60
CA VAL A 462 4.88 -35.55 -3.37
C VAL A 462 5.41 -36.63 -2.43
N VAL A 463 4.61 -37.66 -2.14
CA VAL A 463 4.97 -38.73 -1.19
C VAL A 463 5.28 -40.03 -1.94
N GLY A 464 6.36 -40.70 -1.52
CA GLY A 464 6.81 -41.96 -2.12
C GLY A 464 7.41 -41.68 -3.49
N LEU A 465 8.69 -41.30 -3.53
CA LEU A 465 9.41 -40.97 -4.74
C LEU A 465 9.90 -42.24 -5.45
N THR A 466 10.03 -42.17 -6.77
CA THR A 466 10.77 -43.17 -7.56
C THR A 466 12.05 -42.55 -8.11
N ASP A 467 11.93 -41.61 -9.04
CA ASP A 467 13.05 -40.86 -9.64
C ASP A 467 12.89 -39.33 -9.56
N GLY A 468 11.78 -38.86 -8.97
CA GLY A 468 11.46 -37.45 -8.76
C GLY A 468 10.96 -36.72 -10.00
N ARG A 469 10.72 -37.41 -11.13
CA ARG A 469 10.28 -36.80 -12.38
C ARG A 469 8.88 -36.19 -12.29
N LEU A 470 7.97 -36.80 -11.54
CA LEU A 470 6.65 -36.22 -11.30
C LEU A 470 6.76 -34.87 -10.59
N ALA A 471 7.63 -34.78 -9.59
CA ALA A 471 7.85 -33.55 -8.84
C ALA A 471 8.39 -32.43 -9.74
N GLU A 472 9.33 -32.73 -10.64
CA GLU A 472 9.81 -31.77 -11.64
C GLU A 472 8.71 -31.34 -12.63
N ALA A 473 7.92 -32.29 -13.12
CA ALA A 473 6.83 -32.03 -14.05
C ALA A 473 5.74 -31.13 -13.44
N LEU A 474 5.42 -31.32 -12.15
CA LEU A 474 4.49 -30.46 -11.41
C LEU A 474 5.04 -29.04 -11.25
N VAL A 475 6.34 -28.87 -10.98
CA VAL A 475 6.96 -27.53 -10.95
C VAL A 475 6.91 -26.86 -12.32
N ALA A 476 7.14 -27.62 -13.39
CA ALA A 476 7.11 -27.12 -14.77
C ALA A 476 5.71 -26.70 -15.24
N ALA A 477 4.68 -27.45 -14.84
CA ALA A 477 3.30 -27.22 -15.29
C ALA A 477 2.51 -26.24 -14.41
N SER A 478 3.07 -25.75 -13.30
CA SER A 478 2.34 -24.94 -12.32
C SER A 478 3.17 -23.81 -11.69
N ARG A 479 2.57 -23.09 -10.73
CA ARG A 479 3.22 -22.13 -9.83
C ARG A 479 3.51 -22.71 -8.43
N LEU A 480 3.33 -24.01 -8.24
CA LEU A 480 3.56 -24.68 -6.95
C LEU A 480 5.04 -24.67 -6.54
N ARG A 481 5.29 -24.59 -5.23
CA ARG A 481 6.55 -25.10 -4.66
C ARG A 481 6.31 -26.54 -4.26
N VAL A 482 7.19 -27.44 -4.70
CA VAL A 482 7.02 -28.88 -4.53
C VAL A 482 8.04 -29.38 -3.52
N ILE A 483 7.56 -30.16 -2.56
CA ILE A 483 8.36 -30.87 -1.57
C ILE A 483 8.14 -32.37 -1.82
N GLY A 484 9.18 -33.05 -2.29
CA GLY A 484 9.18 -34.50 -2.44
C GLY A 484 9.75 -35.18 -1.20
N VAL A 485 9.13 -36.27 -0.74
CA VAL A 485 9.58 -37.03 0.43
C VAL A 485 9.65 -38.53 0.16
N ASP A 486 10.69 -39.16 0.67
CA ASP A 486 10.88 -40.61 0.65
C ASP A 486 11.69 -41.07 1.87
N SER A 487 11.54 -42.33 2.26
CA SER A 487 12.32 -42.95 3.34
C SER A 487 13.59 -43.64 2.87
N ASP A 488 13.76 -43.83 1.56
CA ASP A 488 15.01 -44.33 0.99
C ASP A 488 16.02 -43.18 0.84
N ARG A 489 17.06 -43.25 1.66
CA ARG A 489 18.12 -42.23 1.68
C ARG A 489 18.94 -42.20 0.39
N GLU A 490 19.27 -43.35 -0.18
CA GLU A 490 20.07 -43.42 -1.41
C GLU A 490 19.31 -42.81 -2.58
N LYS A 491 18.01 -43.14 -2.68
CA LYS A 491 17.11 -42.56 -3.67
C LYS A 491 17.02 -41.04 -3.53
N VAL A 492 16.78 -40.54 -2.31
CA VAL A 492 16.73 -39.09 -2.04
C VAL A 492 18.02 -38.40 -2.44
N GLU A 493 19.17 -38.98 -2.09
CA GLU A 493 20.49 -38.41 -2.42
C GLU A 493 20.77 -38.43 -3.92
N SER A 494 20.38 -39.49 -4.63
CA SER A 494 20.49 -39.61 -6.09
C SER A 494 19.69 -38.51 -6.80
N ILE A 495 18.41 -38.32 -6.42
CA ILE A 495 17.56 -37.27 -7.00
C ILE A 495 18.15 -35.88 -6.70
N ARG A 496 18.60 -35.64 -5.46
CA ARG A 496 19.24 -34.37 -5.08
C ARG A 496 20.48 -34.08 -5.90
N LYS A 497 21.39 -35.04 -6.07
CA LYS A 497 22.62 -34.89 -6.88
C LYS A 497 22.27 -34.46 -8.31
N ARG A 498 21.27 -35.10 -8.93
CA ARG A 498 20.77 -34.74 -10.27
C ARG A 498 20.19 -33.33 -10.32
N LEU A 499 19.35 -32.95 -9.36
CA LEU A 499 18.74 -31.62 -9.31
C LEU A 499 19.77 -30.51 -9.02
N VAL A 500 20.77 -30.77 -8.20
CA VAL A 500 21.89 -29.84 -7.92
C VAL A 500 22.73 -29.64 -9.18
N LYS A 501 23.11 -30.73 -9.87
CA LYS A 501 23.85 -30.67 -11.14
C LYS A 501 23.14 -29.80 -12.19
N ASN A 502 21.81 -29.81 -12.21
CA ASN A 502 21.00 -29.04 -13.15
C ASN A 502 20.63 -27.63 -12.65
N GLY A 503 21.05 -27.21 -11.45
CA GLY A 503 20.68 -25.90 -10.87
C GLY A 503 19.21 -25.76 -10.50
N HIS A 504 18.53 -26.89 -10.27
CA HIS A 504 17.09 -26.99 -10.04
C HIS A 504 16.74 -27.13 -8.54
N TYR A 505 17.63 -27.72 -7.74
CA TYR A 505 17.37 -27.95 -6.31
C TYR A 505 17.25 -26.64 -5.51
N GLY A 506 16.29 -26.58 -4.57
CA GLY A 506 16.16 -25.49 -3.59
C GLY A 506 15.48 -24.21 -4.09
N ARG A 507 15.18 -24.08 -5.39
CA ARG A 507 14.47 -22.90 -5.95
C ARG A 507 12.96 -23.00 -5.77
N ARG A 508 12.38 -24.10 -6.28
CA ARG A 508 10.95 -24.44 -6.20
C ARG A 508 10.70 -25.93 -5.94
N LEU A 509 11.74 -26.75 -6.00
CA LEU A 509 11.71 -28.18 -5.73
C LEU A 509 12.70 -28.49 -4.62
N THR A 510 12.21 -29.10 -3.54
CA THR A 510 13.03 -29.65 -2.47
C THR A 510 12.69 -31.13 -2.31
N ILE A 511 13.72 -31.95 -2.13
CA ILE A 511 13.58 -33.38 -1.86
C ILE A 511 14.08 -33.61 -0.43
N ARG A 512 13.31 -34.33 0.38
CA ARG A 512 13.59 -34.52 1.81
C ARG A 512 13.49 -35.99 2.21
N HIS A 513 14.52 -36.49 2.86
CA HIS A 513 14.47 -37.78 3.53
C HIS A 513 13.59 -37.67 4.78
N VAL A 514 12.76 -38.69 5.01
CA VAL A 514 11.95 -38.87 6.23
C VAL A 514 12.22 -40.26 6.80
N ASP A 515 12.14 -40.44 8.11
CA ASP A 515 12.47 -41.74 8.72
C ASP A 515 11.41 -42.81 8.39
N SER A 516 10.16 -42.39 8.14
CA SER A 516 9.06 -43.25 7.73
C SER A 516 8.07 -42.49 6.85
N LEU A 517 7.50 -43.18 5.86
CA LEU A 517 6.39 -42.64 5.09
C LEU A 517 5.07 -42.64 5.86
N ASP A 518 4.88 -43.53 6.84
CA ASP A 518 3.68 -43.57 7.69
C ASP A 518 3.61 -42.39 8.68
N ARG A 519 4.75 -41.75 8.95
CA ARG A 519 4.85 -40.54 9.77
C ARG A 519 5.94 -39.62 9.24
N LEU A 520 5.56 -38.63 8.44
CA LEU A 520 6.51 -37.79 7.69
C LEU A 520 7.36 -36.83 8.54
N GLY A 521 7.03 -36.62 9.81
CA GLY A 521 7.76 -35.69 10.70
C GLY A 521 7.70 -34.23 10.24
N LEU A 522 6.74 -33.89 9.38
CA LEU A 522 6.48 -32.53 8.90
C LEU A 522 5.42 -31.83 9.78
N PRO A 523 5.39 -30.48 9.83
CA PRO A 523 4.26 -29.76 10.40
C PRO A 523 2.96 -30.28 9.76
N GLY A 524 1.87 -30.41 10.52
CA GLY A 524 0.56 -30.71 9.92
C GLY A 524 -0.04 -29.49 9.23
N GLN A 525 -1.12 -29.69 8.46
CA GLN A 525 -2.02 -28.64 7.99
C GLN A 525 -1.34 -27.56 7.13
N TRP A 526 -0.67 -27.92 6.03
CA TRP A 526 0.03 -26.93 5.18
C TRP A 526 -0.06 -27.21 3.68
N ALA A 527 -0.25 -28.45 3.25
CA ALA A 527 -0.20 -28.79 1.83
C ALA A 527 -1.49 -28.34 1.11
N ASN A 528 -1.33 -27.55 0.04
CA ASN A 528 -2.42 -27.22 -0.88
C ASN A 528 -2.78 -28.42 -1.76
N LEU A 529 -1.76 -29.18 -2.18
CA LEU A 529 -1.88 -30.37 -3.02
C LEU A 529 -1.02 -31.50 -2.44
N ILE A 530 -1.57 -32.71 -2.37
CA ILE A 530 -0.79 -33.93 -2.08
C ILE A 530 -0.99 -34.92 -3.22
N VAL A 531 0.12 -35.49 -3.69
CA VAL A 531 0.17 -36.51 -4.74
C VAL A 531 1.17 -37.60 -4.36
N SER A 532 1.19 -38.68 -5.12
CA SER A 532 2.16 -39.76 -4.93
C SER A 532 2.79 -40.20 -6.23
N GLU A 533 4.12 -40.25 -6.27
CA GLU A 533 4.86 -40.69 -7.46
C GLU A 533 4.91 -42.22 -7.55
N SER A 534 5.11 -42.92 -6.43
CA SER A 534 5.07 -44.38 -6.35
C SER A 534 3.69 -44.91 -6.74
N LEU A 535 2.61 -44.22 -6.34
CA LEU A 535 1.26 -44.64 -6.72
C LEU A 535 1.07 -44.55 -8.23
N ILE A 536 1.53 -43.48 -8.86
CA ILE A 536 1.42 -43.28 -10.31
C ILE A 536 2.24 -44.31 -11.09
N THR A 537 3.46 -44.59 -10.64
CA THR A 537 4.44 -45.41 -11.37
C THR A 537 4.34 -46.91 -11.07
N THR A 538 4.00 -47.27 -9.83
CA THR A 538 4.03 -48.66 -9.34
C THR A 538 2.69 -49.14 -8.76
N GLY A 539 1.69 -48.27 -8.62
CA GLY A 539 0.40 -48.61 -8.00
C GLY A 539 0.46 -48.78 -6.49
N ARG A 540 1.65 -48.62 -5.87
CA ARG A 540 1.86 -48.78 -4.44
C ARG A 540 1.44 -47.51 -3.69
N LEU A 541 0.52 -47.69 -2.74
CA LEU A 541 0.10 -46.66 -1.79
C LEU A 541 1.30 -46.23 -0.93
N PRO A 542 1.59 -44.92 -0.85
CA PRO A 542 2.84 -44.43 -0.25
C PRO A 542 2.81 -44.35 1.28
N THR A 543 1.64 -44.17 1.90
CA THR A 543 1.44 -43.93 3.34
C THR A 543 -0.03 -44.13 3.69
N SER A 544 -0.44 -44.01 4.96
CA SER A 544 -1.84 -44.03 5.40
C SER A 544 -2.66 -42.80 4.95
N ALA A 545 -3.98 -42.97 4.76
CA ALA A 545 -4.88 -41.84 4.48
C ALA A 545 -4.93 -40.81 5.63
N LYS A 546 -4.75 -41.27 6.88
CA LYS A 546 -4.64 -40.39 8.06
C LYS A 546 -3.43 -39.45 7.97
N GLU A 547 -2.30 -39.94 7.48
CA GLU A 547 -1.12 -39.10 7.27
C GLU A 547 -1.39 -38.04 6.19
N ILE A 548 -1.96 -38.43 5.05
CA ILE A 548 -2.34 -37.52 3.97
C ILE A 548 -3.29 -36.42 4.47
N THR A 549 -4.36 -36.80 5.18
CA THR A 549 -5.35 -35.86 5.71
C THR A 549 -4.76 -34.90 6.75
N THR A 550 -3.82 -35.37 7.56
CA THR A 550 -3.10 -34.55 8.53
C THR A 550 -2.26 -33.46 7.87
N GLN A 551 -1.66 -33.74 6.71
CA GLN A 551 -0.80 -32.81 5.98
C GLN A 551 -1.58 -31.77 5.17
N LEU A 552 -2.79 -32.09 4.70
CA LEU A 552 -3.61 -31.14 3.94
C LEU A 552 -3.97 -29.92 4.77
N ARG A 553 -3.79 -28.74 4.20
CA ARG A 553 -4.32 -27.52 4.82
C ARG A 553 -5.86 -27.62 4.92
N PRO A 554 -6.47 -27.17 6.03
CA PRO A 554 -7.91 -27.00 6.11
C PRO A 554 -8.46 -26.06 5.04
N ASP A 555 -9.73 -26.26 4.71
CA ASP A 555 -10.51 -25.42 3.80
C ASP A 555 -9.89 -25.27 2.40
N GLY A 556 -9.86 -26.38 1.67
CA GLY A 556 -9.46 -26.43 0.26
C GLY A 556 -8.05 -26.96 0.00
N GLY A 557 -7.45 -27.74 0.91
CA GLY A 557 -6.33 -28.62 0.56
C GLY A 557 -6.85 -29.86 -0.17
N VAL A 558 -6.16 -30.30 -1.23
CA VAL A 558 -6.60 -31.41 -2.09
C VAL A 558 -5.58 -32.54 -2.12
N ALA A 559 -6.01 -33.78 -1.90
CA ALA A 559 -5.25 -34.97 -2.26
C ALA A 559 -5.74 -35.49 -3.62
N CYS A 560 -4.84 -35.66 -4.58
CA CYS A 560 -5.13 -36.21 -5.91
C CYS A 560 -4.24 -37.43 -6.13
N LEU A 561 -4.80 -38.62 -5.93
CA LEU A 561 -4.07 -39.88 -5.82
C LEU A 561 -4.66 -40.90 -6.78
N GLY A 562 -3.82 -41.55 -7.59
CA GLY A 562 -4.29 -42.52 -8.57
C GLY A 562 -3.26 -42.84 -9.63
N GLN A 563 -3.73 -43.48 -10.70
CA GLN A 563 -2.92 -43.91 -11.83
C GLN A 563 -3.52 -43.45 -13.16
N PRO A 564 -2.70 -42.96 -14.11
CA PRO A 564 -3.15 -42.67 -15.45
C PRO A 564 -3.55 -43.96 -16.19
N ALA A 565 -4.37 -43.84 -17.24
CA ALA A 565 -4.76 -44.98 -18.07
C ALA A 565 -3.52 -45.67 -18.67
N GLY A 566 -3.50 -47.01 -18.67
CA GLY A 566 -2.40 -47.82 -19.23
C GLY A 566 -1.17 -48.00 -18.32
N ALA A 567 -1.22 -47.59 -17.05
CA ALA A 567 -0.15 -47.86 -16.09
C ALA A 567 0.00 -49.37 -15.77
N GLN A 568 1.23 -49.81 -15.54
CA GLN A 568 1.63 -51.24 -15.45
C GLN A 568 1.24 -51.95 -14.14
N SER A 569 0.38 -51.34 -13.32
CA SER A 569 -0.02 -51.82 -11.99
C SER A 569 -1.49 -51.54 -11.78
N THR A 570 -2.23 -52.53 -11.28
CA THR A 570 -3.70 -52.54 -11.24
C THR A 570 -4.24 -52.15 -9.87
N LEU A 571 -3.93 -50.94 -9.38
CA LEU A 571 -4.57 -50.37 -8.18
C LEU A 571 -6.09 -50.53 -8.31
N THR A 572 -6.76 -51.32 -7.48
CA THR A 572 -8.21 -51.55 -7.59
C THR A 572 -9.03 -50.46 -6.88
N ARG A 573 -10.28 -50.25 -7.32
CA ARG A 573 -11.21 -49.36 -6.60
C ARG A 573 -11.37 -49.78 -5.14
N LYS A 574 -11.47 -51.10 -4.90
CA LYS A 574 -11.59 -51.68 -3.56
C LYS A 574 -10.41 -51.28 -2.67
N GLN A 575 -9.18 -51.47 -3.14
CA GLN A 575 -7.97 -51.07 -2.40
C GLN A 575 -7.94 -49.57 -2.09
N LEU A 576 -8.36 -48.72 -3.03
CA LEU A 576 -8.37 -47.27 -2.84
C LEU A 576 -9.44 -46.83 -1.84
N VAL A 577 -10.63 -47.44 -1.88
CA VAL A 577 -11.72 -47.21 -0.93
C VAL A 577 -11.34 -47.69 0.47
N GLU A 578 -10.79 -48.90 0.59
CA GLU A 578 -10.31 -49.46 1.87
C GLU A 578 -9.20 -48.59 2.48
N TRP A 579 -8.27 -48.13 1.66
CA TRP A 579 -7.21 -47.23 2.10
C TRP A 579 -7.73 -45.86 2.57
N LEU A 580 -8.68 -45.28 1.83
CA LEU A 580 -9.32 -44.01 2.19
C LEU A 580 -10.14 -44.10 3.48
N GLY A 581 -10.66 -45.28 3.84
CA GLY A 581 -11.48 -45.46 5.04
C GLY A 581 -12.69 -44.52 5.04
N GLU A 582 -12.90 -43.80 6.15
CA GLU A 582 -14.02 -42.87 6.33
C GLU A 582 -14.07 -41.75 5.26
N GLN A 583 -12.89 -41.36 4.76
CA GLN A 583 -12.76 -40.26 3.81
C GLN A 583 -13.33 -40.62 2.44
N ALA A 584 -13.48 -41.91 2.14
CA ALA A 584 -14.06 -42.42 0.89
C ALA A 584 -15.46 -41.86 0.63
N ALA A 585 -16.26 -41.60 1.68
CA ALA A 585 -17.61 -41.05 1.57
C ALA A 585 -17.64 -39.63 0.97
N SER A 586 -16.56 -38.87 1.12
CA SER A 586 -16.43 -37.49 0.63
C SER A 586 -15.45 -37.33 -0.54
N ALA A 587 -14.81 -38.42 -0.96
CA ALA A 587 -13.85 -38.42 -2.05
C ALA A 587 -14.55 -38.60 -3.40
N GLN A 588 -14.09 -37.85 -4.41
CA GLN A 588 -14.46 -38.07 -5.80
C GLN A 588 -13.63 -39.22 -6.37
N LEU A 589 -14.29 -40.35 -6.63
CA LEU A 589 -13.70 -41.54 -7.21
C LEU A 589 -14.04 -41.64 -8.70
N GLU A 590 -13.02 -41.78 -9.53
CA GLU A 590 -13.17 -42.05 -10.96
C GLU A 590 -12.59 -43.41 -11.31
N ASP A 591 -13.41 -44.23 -11.99
CA ASP A 591 -13.01 -45.57 -12.42
C ASP A 591 -12.55 -45.59 -13.87
N GLY A 592 -11.38 -46.19 -14.08
CA GLY A 592 -10.80 -46.42 -15.40
C GLY A 592 -11.50 -47.51 -16.23
N ASP A 593 -12.51 -48.21 -15.70
CA ASP A 593 -13.14 -49.34 -16.41
C ASP A 593 -14.19 -48.88 -17.45
N THR A 594 -14.56 -47.59 -17.46
CA THR A 594 -15.57 -47.03 -18.38
C THR A 594 -15.13 -45.77 -19.13
N LYS A 595 -13.96 -45.20 -18.83
CA LYS A 595 -13.40 -44.02 -19.51
C LYS A 595 -11.87 -44.12 -19.66
N PRO A 596 -11.27 -43.57 -20.75
CA PRO A 596 -9.81 -43.54 -20.96
C PRO A 596 -9.05 -42.59 -20.00
N SER A 597 -9.59 -42.30 -18.81
CA SER A 597 -9.12 -41.26 -17.89
C SER A 597 -8.20 -41.76 -16.76
N GLY A 598 -7.99 -43.08 -16.64
CA GLY A 598 -7.27 -43.69 -15.52
C GLY A 598 -8.12 -43.78 -14.25
N ARG A 599 -7.56 -44.34 -13.17
CA ARG A 599 -8.24 -44.50 -11.88
C ARG A 599 -7.74 -43.47 -10.88
N TRP A 600 -8.62 -42.66 -10.32
CA TRP A 600 -8.26 -41.51 -9.47
C TRP A 600 -9.19 -41.37 -8.27
N ALA A 601 -8.62 -40.97 -7.13
CA ALA A 601 -9.32 -40.41 -5.98
C ALA A 601 -8.89 -38.96 -5.79
N THR A 602 -9.86 -38.05 -5.76
CA THR A 602 -9.65 -36.66 -5.38
C THR A 602 -10.43 -36.37 -4.10
N TRP A 603 -9.76 -35.88 -3.07
CA TRP A 603 -10.38 -35.53 -1.80
C TRP A 603 -9.98 -34.11 -1.39
N THR A 604 -10.98 -33.30 -1.03
CA THR A 604 -10.79 -31.92 -0.60
C THR A 604 -11.11 -31.79 0.88
N ARG A 605 -10.13 -31.32 1.67
CA ARG A 605 -10.32 -31.09 3.10
C ARG A 605 -11.29 -29.93 3.34
N GLY A 606 -12.32 -30.18 4.13
CA GLY A 606 -13.34 -29.20 4.50
C GLY A 606 -12.85 -28.08 5.45
N PRO A 607 -13.71 -27.08 5.71
CA PRO A 607 -13.43 -25.99 6.65
C PRO A 607 -13.29 -26.47 8.10
N LEU A 608 -12.69 -25.63 8.95
CA LEU A 608 -12.69 -25.84 10.40
C LEU A 608 -14.02 -25.39 11.00
N ALA A 609 -14.45 -26.02 12.10
CA ALA A 609 -15.64 -25.59 12.81
C ALA A 609 -15.52 -24.12 13.27
N GLY A 610 -16.57 -23.34 13.03
CA GLY A 610 -16.63 -21.92 13.37
C GLY A 610 -15.89 -20.97 12.41
N SER A 611 -15.19 -21.48 11.37
CA SER A 611 -14.62 -20.60 10.34
C SER A 611 -15.73 -20.02 9.49
N GLY A 612 -15.75 -18.70 9.35
CA GLY A 612 -16.79 -17.97 8.64
C GLY A 612 -16.24 -16.91 7.71
N ASP A 613 -17.15 -16.25 7.02
CA ASP A 613 -16.82 -15.18 6.10
C ASP A 613 -16.72 -13.82 6.79
N TRP A 614 -16.05 -12.89 6.12
CA TRP A 614 -15.83 -11.53 6.59
C TRP A 614 -16.74 -10.58 5.81
N SER A 615 -18.01 -10.57 6.22
CA SER A 615 -19.06 -9.70 5.64
C SER A 615 -18.80 -8.20 5.81
N HIS A 616 -17.98 -7.83 6.80
CA HIS A 616 -17.60 -6.46 7.16
C HIS A 616 -16.06 -6.36 7.29
N LEU A 617 -15.54 -5.13 7.37
CA LEU A 617 -14.11 -4.86 7.61
C LEU A 617 -13.57 -5.62 8.83
N TYR A 618 -14.35 -5.67 9.92
CA TYR A 618 -13.98 -6.32 11.18
C TYR A 618 -14.69 -7.68 11.36
N GLY A 619 -14.88 -8.44 10.28
CA GLY A 619 -15.47 -9.77 10.31
C GLY A 619 -16.99 -9.73 10.20
N ARG A 620 -17.67 -9.41 11.30
CA ARG A 620 -19.14 -9.36 11.41
C ARG A 620 -19.58 -8.01 11.98
N ALA A 621 -20.90 -7.82 12.11
CA ALA A 621 -21.48 -6.61 12.69
C ALA A 621 -21.12 -6.39 14.17
N ASP A 622 -20.58 -7.40 14.84
CA ASP A 622 -20.11 -7.34 16.23
C ASP A 622 -18.75 -6.61 16.38
N ASN A 623 -18.12 -6.19 15.27
CA ASN A 623 -16.83 -5.50 15.22
C ASN A 623 -15.66 -6.24 15.88
N THR A 624 -15.68 -7.57 15.93
CA THR A 624 -14.68 -8.34 16.68
C THR A 624 -13.35 -8.59 15.93
N ALA A 625 -13.31 -8.35 14.61
CA ALA A 625 -12.22 -8.74 13.71
C ALA A 625 -11.90 -10.23 13.81
N PHE A 626 -12.99 -10.99 13.78
CA PHE A 626 -13.09 -12.39 14.13
C PHE A 626 -14.37 -12.96 13.50
N ALA A 627 -14.34 -14.19 12.99
CA ALA A 627 -15.49 -14.77 12.29
C ALA A 627 -16.29 -15.78 13.15
N GLY A 628 -15.75 -16.22 14.30
CA GLY A 628 -16.42 -17.15 15.21
C GLY A 628 -15.56 -18.35 15.65
N GLU A 629 -14.34 -18.50 15.13
CA GLU A 629 -13.38 -19.55 15.51
C GLU A 629 -12.86 -19.49 16.96
N GLN A 630 -12.95 -20.58 17.71
CA GLN A 630 -12.51 -20.58 19.12
C GLN A 630 -10.97 -20.55 19.32
N LEU A 631 -10.19 -20.64 18.23
CA LEU A 631 -8.72 -20.72 18.24
C LEU A 631 -8.19 -21.78 19.24
N ALA A 632 -8.91 -22.89 19.40
CA ALA A 632 -8.62 -23.96 20.36
C ALA A 632 -8.37 -23.46 21.81
N GLY A 633 -9.12 -22.45 22.25
CA GLY A 633 -9.07 -21.98 23.64
C GLY A 633 -7.78 -21.26 24.03
N VAL A 634 -7.01 -20.74 23.06
CA VAL A 634 -5.80 -19.95 23.34
C VAL A 634 -6.10 -18.79 24.28
N SER A 635 -5.34 -18.70 25.38
CA SER A 635 -5.41 -17.56 26.32
C SER A 635 -4.07 -16.85 26.53
N LYS A 636 -2.95 -17.49 26.16
CA LYS A 636 -1.60 -16.91 26.22
C LYS A 636 -0.74 -17.21 25.00
N SER A 637 0.28 -16.39 24.76
CA SER A 637 1.19 -16.49 23.60
C SER A 637 1.94 -17.83 23.54
N SER A 638 2.19 -18.48 24.69
CA SER A 638 2.83 -19.80 24.75
C SER A 638 1.95 -20.93 24.23
N ASP A 639 0.63 -20.76 24.16
CA ASP A 639 -0.31 -21.76 23.63
C ASP A 639 -0.27 -21.82 22.10
N LEU A 640 0.41 -20.87 21.48
CA LEU A 640 0.59 -20.75 20.05
C LEU A 640 2.02 -21.14 19.67
N ALA A 641 2.17 -21.66 18.47
CA ALA A 641 3.46 -22.00 17.91
C ALA A 641 3.54 -21.58 16.44
N VAL A 642 4.73 -21.14 16.02
CA VAL A 642 4.97 -20.65 14.65
C VAL A 642 4.70 -21.76 13.65
N GLN A 643 3.78 -21.54 12.72
CA GLN A 643 3.51 -22.45 11.60
C GLN A 643 4.35 -22.05 10.38
N TRP A 644 4.40 -20.76 10.07
CA TRP A 644 5.18 -20.23 8.96
C TRP A 644 5.65 -18.79 9.24
N VAL A 645 6.72 -18.40 8.55
CA VAL A 645 7.29 -17.04 8.54
C VAL A 645 7.56 -16.67 7.09
N GLY A 646 7.23 -15.44 6.68
CA GLY A 646 7.50 -15.03 5.32
C GLY A 646 6.89 -13.71 4.87
N ARG A 647 6.45 -13.72 3.61
CA ARG A 647 5.96 -12.57 2.86
C ARG A 647 4.47 -12.30 3.16
N PRO A 648 3.97 -11.08 2.88
CA PRO A 648 4.72 -9.91 2.43
C PRO A 648 5.61 -9.33 3.54
N GLY A 649 6.72 -8.69 3.13
CA GLY A 649 7.62 -7.97 4.04
C GLY A 649 7.25 -6.49 4.19
N PRO A 650 8.03 -5.69 4.93
CA PRO A 650 7.67 -4.34 5.35
C PRO A 650 7.41 -3.38 4.19
N ARG A 651 8.15 -3.50 3.08
CA ARG A 651 7.99 -2.65 1.88
C ARG A 651 6.60 -2.75 1.25
N TYR A 652 5.88 -3.85 1.46
CA TYR A 652 4.53 -4.04 0.93
C TYR A 652 3.52 -3.07 1.57
N GLN A 653 3.69 -2.81 2.87
CA GLN A 653 2.76 -1.99 3.64
C GLN A 653 3.04 -0.50 3.42
N PRO A 654 2.01 0.35 3.51
CA PRO A 654 2.23 1.75 3.85
C PRO A 654 2.84 1.84 5.27
N ASP A 655 3.39 2.99 5.68
CA ASP A 655 3.91 3.12 7.06
C ASP A 655 2.79 2.84 8.09
N ARG A 656 3.17 2.41 9.28
CA ARG A 656 2.21 2.02 10.33
C ARG A 656 1.19 3.11 10.72
N ASN A 657 1.48 4.39 10.48
CA ASN A 657 0.65 5.47 11.01
C ASN A 657 -0.65 5.70 10.23
N GLY A 658 -0.82 5.12 9.04
CA GLY A 658 -1.94 5.37 8.13
C GLY A 658 -3.31 4.87 8.60
N ARG A 659 -3.35 3.99 9.61
CA ARG A 659 -4.58 3.32 10.07
C ARG A 659 -5.38 2.72 8.91
N LYS A 660 -4.72 1.87 8.14
CA LYS A 660 -5.25 1.24 6.93
C LYS A 660 -6.33 0.18 7.26
N PRO A 661 -7.09 -0.30 6.27
CA PRO A 661 -8.03 -1.40 6.45
C PRO A 661 -7.38 -2.62 7.10
N SER A 662 -8.08 -3.23 8.06
CA SER A 662 -7.67 -4.50 8.66
C SER A 662 -7.63 -5.61 7.62
N PRO A 663 -6.72 -6.60 7.77
CA PRO A 663 -6.77 -7.82 6.97
C PRO A 663 -8.11 -8.52 7.03
N LEU A 664 -8.41 -9.29 5.99
CA LEU A 664 -9.57 -10.19 5.92
C LEU A 664 -9.08 -11.63 5.79
N SER A 665 -9.83 -12.62 6.29
CA SER A 665 -9.46 -14.03 6.10
C SER A 665 -10.66 -14.96 6.04
N THR A 666 -10.75 -15.74 4.96
CA THR A 666 -11.79 -16.76 4.75
C THR A 666 -11.24 -17.82 3.79
N ALA A 667 -11.83 -19.03 3.79
CA ALA A 667 -11.46 -20.14 2.92
C ALA A 667 -9.95 -20.49 2.95
N GLY A 668 -9.34 -20.44 4.14
CA GLY A 668 -7.92 -20.69 4.35
C GLY A 668 -6.98 -19.67 3.68
N ARG A 669 -7.48 -18.46 3.38
CA ARG A 669 -6.72 -17.37 2.75
C ARG A 669 -6.71 -16.14 3.66
N LEU A 670 -5.64 -15.38 3.57
CA LEU A 670 -5.44 -14.08 4.21
C LEU A 670 -5.29 -13.03 3.11
N PHE A 671 -6.13 -12.00 3.12
CA PHE A 671 -6.11 -10.90 2.18
C PHE A 671 -5.55 -9.66 2.85
N LEU A 672 -4.62 -8.97 2.18
CA LEU A 672 -4.00 -7.75 2.68
C LEU A 672 -4.16 -6.62 1.66
N GLN A 673 -4.47 -5.42 2.17
CA GLN A 673 -4.31 -4.14 1.47
C GLN A 673 -2.93 -3.57 1.84
N GLY A 674 -2.08 -3.40 0.83
CA GLY A 674 -0.82 -2.66 0.90
C GLY A 674 -0.96 -1.29 0.24
N LEU A 675 0.16 -0.58 0.06
CA LEU A 675 0.14 0.70 -0.65
C LEU A 675 -0.07 0.44 -2.15
N HIS A 676 -1.24 0.81 -2.71
CA HIS A 676 -1.59 0.60 -4.12
C HIS A 676 -1.61 -0.86 -4.56
N ARG A 677 -1.93 -1.80 -3.66
CA ARG A 677 -1.87 -3.24 -3.99
C ARG A 677 -2.72 -4.12 -3.10
N LEU A 678 -3.10 -5.27 -3.65
CA LEU A 678 -3.76 -6.38 -2.95
C LEU A 678 -2.92 -7.65 -3.07
N VAL A 679 -2.95 -8.48 -2.04
CA VAL A 679 -2.33 -9.82 -2.05
C VAL A 679 -3.23 -10.82 -1.34
N ALA A 680 -3.27 -12.04 -1.85
CA ALA A 680 -3.76 -13.20 -1.12
C ALA A 680 -2.60 -14.10 -0.71
N VAL A 681 -2.61 -14.48 0.56
CA VAL A 681 -1.65 -15.39 1.20
C VAL A 681 -2.40 -16.61 1.67
N ASP A 682 -1.82 -17.80 1.51
CA ASP A 682 -2.33 -19.00 2.16
C ASP A 682 -2.17 -18.88 3.67
N ALA A 683 -3.28 -18.99 4.42
CA ALA A 683 -3.27 -18.79 5.87
C ALA A 683 -2.41 -19.83 6.61
N PHE A 684 -2.25 -21.02 6.05
CA PHE A 684 -1.64 -22.18 6.71
C PHE A 684 -0.16 -22.37 6.38
N ASN A 685 0.32 -21.78 5.29
CA ASN A 685 1.71 -21.95 4.88
C ASN A 685 2.42 -20.67 4.40
N GLY A 686 1.73 -19.52 4.34
CA GLY A 686 2.34 -18.23 4.00
C GLY A 686 2.69 -18.06 2.52
N SER A 687 2.25 -18.95 1.63
CA SER A 687 2.48 -18.82 0.19
C SER A 687 1.67 -17.66 -0.38
N ILE A 688 2.31 -16.80 -1.16
CA ILE A 688 1.59 -15.81 -1.96
C ILE A 688 0.86 -16.53 -3.09
N LEU A 689 -0.47 -16.43 -3.11
CA LEU A 689 -1.32 -17.06 -4.11
C LEU A 689 -1.48 -16.14 -5.33
N TRP A 690 -1.67 -14.85 -5.11
CA TRP A 690 -1.72 -13.84 -6.16
C TRP A 690 -1.47 -12.46 -5.57
N SER A 691 -1.04 -11.53 -6.42
CA SER A 691 -0.94 -10.11 -6.10
C SER A 691 -1.43 -9.26 -7.27
N LEU A 692 -2.01 -8.11 -6.95
CA LEU A 692 -2.44 -7.10 -7.91
C LEU A 692 -1.84 -5.76 -7.51
N GLU A 693 -1.16 -5.09 -8.43
CA GLU A 693 -0.79 -3.67 -8.28
C GLU A 693 -1.94 -2.82 -8.82
N ILE A 694 -2.53 -2.01 -7.96
CA ILE A 694 -3.71 -1.18 -8.22
C ILE A 694 -3.42 0.25 -7.74
N PRO A 695 -2.87 1.13 -8.61
CA PRO A 695 -2.55 2.52 -8.28
C PRO A 695 -3.65 3.29 -7.55
N ASP A 696 -4.92 3.07 -7.91
CA ASP A 696 -6.07 3.78 -7.32
C ASP A 696 -6.53 3.22 -5.96
N LEU A 697 -5.88 2.17 -5.43
CA LEU A 697 -6.25 1.55 -4.15
C LEU A 697 -5.57 2.26 -2.98
N GLU A 698 -6.25 3.28 -2.45
CA GLU A 698 -5.79 4.10 -1.34
C GLU A 698 -6.96 4.38 -0.38
N ARG A 699 -6.98 3.78 0.82
CA ARG A 699 -7.94 4.10 1.88
C ARG A 699 -7.24 4.06 3.24
N PHE A 700 -7.38 5.14 4.01
CA PHE A 700 -6.70 5.35 5.29
C PHE A 700 -7.66 5.92 6.33
N ASN A 701 -7.20 6.03 7.58
CA ASN A 701 -8.00 6.61 8.67
C ASN A 701 -9.35 5.91 8.88
N MET A 702 -9.33 4.57 8.90
CA MET A 702 -10.51 3.71 9.08
C MET A 702 -11.42 4.04 10.27
N PRO A 703 -10.95 4.59 11.41
CA PRO A 703 -11.85 4.98 12.51
C PRO A 703 -12.80 6.14 12.17
N ARG A 704 -12.57 6.85 11.05
CA ARG A 704 -13.34 8.04 10.62
C ARG A 704 -13.81 7.97 9.18
N ASP A 705 -13.17 7.14 8.35
CA ASP A 705 -13.72 6.66 7.08
C ASP A 705 -14.67 5.48 7.38
N CYS A 706 -14.45 4.29 6.82
CA CYS A 706 -15.23 3.09 7.09
C CYS A 706 -14.63 1.87 6.36
N GLY A 707 -15.30 0.72 6.44
CA GLY A 707 -14.95 -0.48 5.67
C GLY A 707 -15.10 -0.29 4.16
N ASN A 708 -13.97 -0.28 3.45
CA ASN A 708 -13.90 -0.22 1.98
C ASN A 708 -13.80 -1.59 1.30
N TRP A 709 -13.80 -2.68 2.07
CA TRP A 709 -13.74 -4.04 1.54
C TRP A 709 -14.34 -5.09 2.48
N CYS A 710 -14.73 -6.21 1.90
CA CYS A 710 -15.21 -7.41 2.58
C CYS A 710 -14.85 -8.66 1.74
N ALA A 711 -14.97 -9.86 2.31
CA ALA A 711 -14.65 -11.10 1.61
C ALA A 711 -15.58 -12.25 2.00
N ASP A 712 -15.86 -13.12 1.03
CA ASP A 712 -16.43 -14.45 1.24
C ASP A 712 -15.52 -15.52 0.65
N ARG A 713 -15.95 -16.78 0.72
CA ARG A 713 -15.18 -17.94 0.24
C ARG A 713 -14.72 -17.81 -1.22
N ASP A 714 -15.52 -17.14 -2.04
CA ASP A 714 -15.36 -17.11 -3.50
C ASP A 714 -14.78 -15.77 -3.98
N PHE A 715 -15.06 -14.67 -3.27
CA PHE A 715 -14.74 -13.33 -3.74
C PHE A 715 -14.22 -12.40 -2.64
N VAL A 716 -13.30 -11.53 -3.06
CA VAL A 716 -12.95 -10.28 -2.36
C VAL A 716 -13.63 -9.12 -3.05
N TYR A 717 -14.27 -8.26 -2.27
CA TYR A 717 -14.97 -7.08 -2.74
C TYR A 717 -14.23 -5.83 -2.27
N ALA A 718 -13.84 -4.94 -3.18
CA ALA A 718 -13.09 -3.73 -2.84
C ALA A 718 -13.65 -2.49 -3.53
N ALA A 719 -13.93 -1.45 -2.76
CA ALA A 719 -14.38 -0.14 -3.22
C ALA A 719 -13.18 0.69 -3.70
N ILE A 720 -13.16 1.01 -5.00
CA ILE A 720 -12.08 1.74 -5.68
C ILE A 720 -12.69 2.82 -6.56
N ARG A 721 -12.46 4.09 -6.21
CA ARG A 721 -13.11 5.26 -6.83
C ARG A 721 -14.64 5.11 -6.87
N ASP A 722 -15.24 5.23 -8.04
CA ASP A 722 -16.67 5.13 -8.33
C ASP A 722 -17.14 3.69 -8.55
N ARG A 723 -16.34 2.68 -8.17
CA ARG A 723 -16.64 1.27 -8.46
C ARG A 723 -16.41 0.32 -7.30
N LEU A 724 -17.22 -0.73 -7.25
CA LEU A 724 -16.93 -1.93 -6.48
C LEU A 724 -16.35 -2.99 -7.40
N TRP A 725 -15.20 -3.54 -7.02
CA TRP A 725 -14.53 -4.62 -7.73
C TRP A 725 -14.86 -5.95 -7.06
N GLN A 726 -15.32 -6.92 -7.84
CA GLN A 726 -15.40 -8.32 -7.45
C GLN A 726 -14.17 -9.04 -7.97
N ILE A 727 -13.38 -9.59 -7.05
CA ILE A 727 -12.11 -10.26 -7.34
C ILE A 727 -12.26 -11.70 -6.90
N ASP A 728 -12.02 -12.65 -7.81
CA ASP A 728 -12.00 -14.08 -7.48
C ASP A 728 -10.94 -14.36 -6.41
N ALA A 729 -11.37 -14.90 -5.27
CA ALA A 729 -10.55 -15.09 -4.09
C ALA A 729 -9.40 -16.10 -4.31
N GLY A 730 -9.60 -17.09 -5.18
CA GLY A 730 -8.61 -18.12 -5.49
C GLY A 730 -7.54 -17.65 -6.47
N THR A 731 -7.93 -16.84 -7.46
CA THR A 731 -7.09 -16.53 -8.62
C THR A 731 -6.57 -15.11 -8.66
N GLY A 732 -7.28 -14.15 -8.04
CA GLY A 732 -7.00 -12.71 -8.13
C GLY A 732 -7.59 -12.05 -9.36
N ARG A 733 -8.39 -12.77 -10.17
CA ARG A 733 -8.99 -12.20 -11.37
C ARG A 733 -10.13 -11.24 -11.00
N VAL A 734 -10.09 -10.03 -11.53
CA VAL A 734 -11.24 -9.11 -11.47
C VAL A 734 -12.33 -9.67 -12.39
N VAL A 735 -13.43 -10.17 -11.80
CA VAL A 735 -14.51 -10.83 -12.55
C VAL A 735 -15.63 -9.86 -12.90
N LYS A 736 -15.88 -8.86 -12.04
CA LYS A 736 -16.97 -7.90 -12.22
C LYS A 736 -16.62 -6.56 -11.58
N GLN A 737 -17.17 -5.48 -12.14
CA GLN A 737 -17.07 -4.13 -11.59
C GLN A 737 -18.44 -3.47 -11.67
N TRP A 738 -18.96 -3.00 -10.53
CA TRP A 738 -20.20 -2.24 -10.49
C TRP A 738 -19.90 -0.76 -10.30
N ALA A 739 -20.54 0.11 -11.06
CA ALA A 739 -20.53 1.53 -10.76
C ALA A 739 -21.31 1.77 -9.46
N VAL A 740 -20.89 2.77 -8.70
CA VAL A 740 -21.68 3.27 -7.56
C VAL A 740 -23.04 3.76 -8.09
N PRO A 741 -24.17 3.28 -7.55
CA PRO A 741 -25.47 3.84 -7.83
C PRO A 741 -25.56 5.30 -7.38
N GLU A 742 -26.16 6.15 -8.23
CA GLU A 742 -26.38 7.56 -7.87
C GLU A 742 -27.48 7.65 -6.80
N PRO A 743 -27.28 8.38 -5.69
CA PRO A 743 -28.34 8.62 -4.72
C PRO A 743 -29.53 9.37 -5.32
N GLU A 744 -30.74 8.86 -5.06
CA GLU A 744 -31.97 9.50 -5.50
C GLU A 744 -32.09 10.93 -4.94
N GLY A 745 -32.50 11.86 -5.81
CA GLY A 745 -32.68 13.27 -5.46
C GLY A 745 -31.38 14.07 -5.24
N ARG A 746 -30.20 13.51 -5.50
CA ARG A 746 -28.92 14.21 -5.34
C ARG A 746 -28.11 14.19 -6.64
N THR A 747 -27.32 15.24 -6.83
CA THR A 747 -26.46 15.41 -8.01
C THR A 747 -25.00 15.47 -7.61
N GLY A 748 -24.15 14.90 -8.46
CA GLY A 748 -22.71 15.06 -8.34
C GLY A 748 -21.93 13.87 -8.86
N PRO A 749 -20.61 13.98 -8.95
CA PRO A 749 -19.76 12.82 -9.10
C PRO A 749 -19.72 12.03 -7.79
N TRP A 750 -20.01 10.74 -7.87
CA TRP A 750 -20.02 9.82 -6.74
C TRP A 750 -18.78 8.92 -6.74
N ASP A 751 -18.33 8.59 -5.53
CA ASP A 751 -17.40 7.51 -5.23
C ASP A 751 -18.10 6.50 -4.32
N TRP A 752 -17.56 5.27 -4.29
CA TRP A 752 -18.03 4.22 -3.42
C TRP A 752 -17.49 4.42 -1.99
N GLY A 753 -18.40 4.64 -1.04
CA GLY A 753 -18.10 4.88 0.37
C GLY A 753 -17.83 3.58 1.12
N TYR A 754 -18.88 3.01 1.69
CA TYR A 754 -18.87 1.78 2.49
C TYR A 754 -19.24 0.55 1.64
N ILE A 755 -18.79 -0.63 2.06
CA ILE A 755 -19.23 -1.91 1.53
C ILE A 755 -19.38 -2.95 2.65
N ALA A 756 -20.49 -3.67 2.59
CA ALA A 756 -20.67 -4.95 3.25
C ALA A 756 -21.51 -5.87 2.37
N ARG A 757 -21.57 -7.15 2.73
CA ARG A 757 -22.34 -8.14 1.97
C ARG A 757 -23.20 -9.00 2.88
N THR A 758 -24.38 -9.37 2.38
CA THR A 758 -25.17 -10.49 2.88
C THR A 758 -25.00 -11.68 1.94
N GLU A 759 -25.77 -12.75 2.13
CA GLU A 759 -25.73 -13.91 1.22
C GLU A 759 -26.11 -13.55 -0.23
N ASN A 760 -27.10 -12.67 -0.41
CA ASN A 760 -27.66 -12.38 -1.74
C ASN A 760 -27.52 -10.90 -2.15
N ARG A 761 -27.00 -10.04 -1.28
CA ARG A 761 -26.93 -8.59 -1.50
C ARG A 761 -25.54 -8.03 -1.25
N ILE A 762 -25.25 -6.99 -2.00
CA ILE A 762 -24.15 -6.05 -1.79
C ILE A 762 -24.79 -4.78 -1.23
N ILE A 763 -24.40 -4.37 -0.02
CA ILE A 763 -24.86 -3.13 0.59
C ILE A 763 -23.73 -2.13 0.52
N GLY A 764 -24.00 -0.96 -0.05
CA GLY A 764 -23.00 0.07 -0.22
C GLY A 764 -23.55 1.47 0.02
N THR A 765 -22.64 2.42 0.21
CA THR A 765 -23.00 3.83 0.27
C THR A 765 -22.33 4.62 -0.84
N ALA A 766 -23.02 5.66 -1.30
CA ALA A 766 -22.45 6.63 -2.23
C ALA A 766 -21.98 7.86 -1.45
N VAL A 767 -20.76 8.28 -1.72
CA VAL A 767 -20.17 9.48 -1.12
C VAL A 767 -19.74 10.43 -2.23
N ARG A 768 -19.76 11.74 -1.98
CA ARG A 768 -19.21 12.70 -2.94
C ARG A 768 -17.76 12.35 -3.29
N ARG A 769 -17.40 12.50 -4.55
CA ARG A 769 -16.07 12.15 -5.05
C ARG A 769 -14.94 12.82 -4.26
N ALA A 770 -13.84 12.09 -4.09
CA ALA A 770 -12.63 12.52 -3.37
C ALA A 770 -12.83 12.79 -1.87
N THR A 771 -13.87 12.22 -1.25
CA THR A 771 -14.11 12.33 0.20
C THR A 771 -13.26 11.36 1.01
N SER A 772 -13.03 10.15 0.51
CA SER A 772 -12.24 9.13 1.22
C SER A 772 -10.83 9.62 1.55
N TRP A 773 -10.26 9.15 2.66
CA TRP A 773 -8.90 9.52 3.04
C TRP A 773 -7.90 8.69 2.25
N THR A 774 -7.23 9.31 1.28
CA THR A 774 -6.24 8.63 0.40
C THR A 774 -4.80 9.05 0.67
N ASN A 775 -4.57 10.17 1.37
CA ASN A 775 -3.22 10.57 1.76
C ASN A 775 -2.76 9.83 3.02
N PHE A 776 -1.69 9.07 2.90
CA PHE A 776 -1.12 8.29 3.98
C PHE A 776 -0.66 9.12 5.20
N TRP A 777 -0.11 10.33 5.04
CA TRP A 777 0.53 11.08 6.14
C TRP A 777 -0.42 11.90 7.01
N GLY A 778 -1.67 12.10 6.58
CA GLY A 778 -2.56 13.07 7.20
C GLY A 778 -2.11 14.50 6.95
N GLY A 779 -3.03 15.37 6.53
CA GLY A 779 -2.70 16.79 6.40
C GLY A 779 -2.47 17.44 7.77
N ALA A 780 -1.73 18.56 7.79
CA ALA A 780 -1.63 19.50 8.91
C ALA A 780 -0.80 19.09 10.15
N GLY A 781 0.28 18.32 9.98
CA GLY A 781 1.33 18.17 11.02
C GLY A 781 0.99 17.24 12.20
N ALA A 782 -0.24 16.76 12.33
CA ALA A 782 -0.64 15.73 13.29
C ALA A 782 -0.92 14.40 12.58
N GLY A 783 -0.12 13.36 12.86
CA GLY A 783 -0.38 12.02 12.33
C GLY A 783 -1.75 11.48 12.77
N TRP A 784 -2.36 10.60 11.95
CA TRP A 784 -3.69 10.02 12.21
C TRP A 784 -3.88 9.46 13.61
N TYR A 785 -2.79 9.02 14.24
CA TYR A 785 -2.83 8.34 15.52
C TYR A 785 -3.04 9.26 16.73
N ASP A 786 -2.66 10.53 16.66
CA ASP A 786 -2.73 11.46 17.80
C ASP A 786 -3.77 12.58 17.64
N ALA A 787 -4.28 12.79 16.43
CA ALA A 787 -5.22 13.88 16.20
C ALA A 787 -6.55 13.66 16.96
N ARG A 788 -6.96 14.66 17.76
CA ARG A 788 -8.21 14.66 18.55
C ARG A 788 -9.21 15.73 18.09
N SER A 789 -8.79 16.61 17.19
CA SER A 789 -9.59 17.70 16.62
C SER A 789 -9.07 18.08 15.23
N GLY A 790 -9.79 18.98 14.55
CA GLY A 790 -9.43 19.46 13.22
C GLY A 790 -9.86 18.54 12.09
N GLU A 791 -9.51 18.91 10.85
CA GLU A 791 -10.01 18.29 9.61
C GLU A 791 -9.81 16.77 9.58
N VAL A 792 -8.66 16.30 10.06
CA VAL A 792 -8.31 14.88 10.13
C VAL A 792 -9.26 14.05 11.01
N THR A 793 -10.04 14.70 11.88
CA THR A 793 -11.06 14.07 12.75
C THR A 793 -12.47 14.05 12.18
N HIS A 794 -12.70 14.76 11.08
CA HIS A 794 -14.01 14.84 10.46
C HIS A 794 -14.51 13.46 10.01
N LYS A 795 -15.82 13.26 10.11
CA LYS A 795 -16.45 11.98 9.79
C LYS A 795 -16.73 11.92 8.30
N VAL A 796 -16.38 10.80 7.68
CA VAL A 796 -16.79 10.52 6.31
C VAL A 796 -18.25 10.10 6.35
N CYS A 797 -19.10 10.92 5.76
CA CYS A 797 -20.53 10.68 5.73
C CYS A 797 -21.02 10.53 4.29
N SER A 798 -22.03 9.69 4.06
CA SER A 798 -22.52 9.36 2.73
C SER A 798 -23.87 9.97 2.42
N ASP A 799 -24.11 10.23 1.14
CA ASP A 799 -25.31 10.88 0.62
C ASP A 799 -26.46 9.90 0.35
N GLY A 800 -26.13 8.61 0.24
CA GLY A 800 -27.13 7.57 0.08
C GLY A 800 -26.59 6.21 0.46
N LEU A 801 -27.53 5.33 0.79
CA LEU A 801 -27.35 3.91 1.03
C LEU A 801 -28.13 3.16 -0.06
N PHE A 802 -27.59 2.05 -0.53
CA PHE A 802 -28.23 1.25 -1.59
C PHE A 802 -27.93 -0.24 -1.40
N SER A 803 -28.72 -1.05 -2.08
CA SER A 803 -28.48 -2.49 -2.20
C SER A 803 -28.45 -2.93 -3.65
N ILE A 804 -27.57 -3.88 -3.95
CA ILE A 804 -27.44 -4.52 -5.26
C ILE A 804 -27.64 -6.02 -5.09
N ASP A 805 -28.47 -6.60 -5.95
CA ASP A 805 -28.58 -8.06 -6.06
C ASP A 805 -27.28 -8.63 -6.62
N ARG A 806 -26.65 -9.55 -5.87
CA ARG A 806 -25.30 -10.04 -6.18
C ARG A 806 -25.25 -10.81 -7.51
N LYS A 807 -26.33 -11.54 -7.85
CA LYS A 807 -26.41 -12.39 -9.05
C LYS A 807 -26.60 -11.54 -10.30
N THR A 808 -27.61 -10.69 -10.31
CA THR A 808 -28.02 -9.87 -11.46
C THR A 808 -27.20 -8.60 -11.58
N GLY A 809 -26.70 -8.04 -10.46
CA GLY A 809 -26.05 -6.74 -10.41
C GLY A 809 -27.00 -5.55 -10.52
N LYS A 810 -28.32 -5.77 -10.42
CA LYS A 810 -29.32 -4.71 -10.41
C LYS A 810 -29.41 -4.08 -9.02
N VAL A 811 -29.57 -2.76 -8.98
CA VAL A 811 -29.93 -2.07 -7.74
C VAL A 811 -31.34 -2.49 -7.34
N THR A 812 -31.51 -2.88 -6.08
CA THR A 812 -32.81 -3.35 -5.56
C THR A 812 -33.56 -2.26 -4.82
N TRP A 813 -32.84 -1.33 -4.18
CA TRP A 813 -33.43 -0.18 -3.48
C TRP A 813 -32.37 0.90 -3.22
N HIS A 814 -32.85 2.13 -2.98
CA HIS A 814 -32.08 3.31 -2.59
C HIS A 814 -32.65 3.94 -1.30
N TYR A 815 -31.81 4.66 -0.59
CA TYR A 815 -32.16 5.43 0.60
C TYR A 815 -31.32 6.71 0.70
N SER A 816 -31.95 7.87 0.91
CA SER A 816 -31.27 9.18 0.90
C SER A 816 -31.91 10.27 1.78
N ASN A 817 -32.56 9.90 2.89
CA ASN A 817 -33.24 10.85 3.79
C ASN A 817 -32.28 11.83 4.51
N GLY A 818 -31.08 11.38 4.88
CA GLY A 818 -30.08 12.19 5.59
C GLY A 818 -28.67 12.00 5.04
N VAL A 819 -27.67 12.35 5.84
CA VAL A 819 -26.27 12.02 5.57
C VAL A 819 -25.84 10.91 6.55
N VAL A 820 -25.51 9.74 6.02
CA VAL A 820 -25.21 8.53 6.79
C VAL A 820 -23.80 8.59 7.37
N LEU A 821 -23.63 8.30 8.67
CA LEU A 821 -22.33 8.16 9.30
C LEU A 821 -21.79 6.73 9.05
N ASN A 822 -20.90 6.58 8.07
CA ASN A 822 -20.50 5.26 7.56
C ASN A 822 -19.89 4.32 8.62
N THR A 823 -19.24 4.87 9.65
CA THR A 823 -18.65 4.11 10.78
C THR A 823 -19.69 3.42 11.67
N THR A 824 -20.97 3.70 11.48
CA THR A 824 -22.07 3.11 12.26
C THR A 824 -22.80 1.97 11.54
N LEU A 825 -22.55 1.78 10.24
CA LEU A 825 -23.24 0.75 9.45
C LEU A 825 -22.95 -0.65 9.98
N SER A 826 -24.01 -1.32 10.45
CA SER A 826 -23.98 -2.68 11.00
C SER A 826 -25.06 -3.52 10.34
N ILE A 827 -24.69 -4.68 9.77
CA ILE A 827 -25.61 -5.52 9.01
C ILE A 827 -25.61 -6.94 9.56
N THR A 828 -26.77 -7.42 10.00
CA THR A 828 -26.92 -8.76 10.58
C THR A 828 -28.20 -9.39 10.05
N GLY A 829 -28.07 -10.57 9.42
CA GLY A 829 -29.19 -11.22 8.75
C GLY A 829 -29.81 -10.29 7.70
N ASP A 830 -31.12 -10.08 7.80
CA ASP A 830 -31.90 -9.22 6.91
C ASP A 830 -32.09 -7.79 7.44
N ARG A 831 -31.26 -7.34 8.40
CA ARG A 831 -31.39 -6.01 9.01
C ARG A 831 -30.13 -5.18 8.84
N ILE A 832 -30.32 -3.90 8.52
CA ILE A 832 -29.27 -2.88 8.48
C ILE A 832 -29.58 -1.85 9.55
N TYR A 833 -28.57 -1.50 10.35
CA TYR A 833 -28.61 -0.45 11.35
C TYR A 833 -27.58 0.62 11.03
N PHE A 834 -27.94 1.89 11.16
CA PHE A 834 -27.03 3.01 10.97
C PHE A 834 -27.52 4.26 11.67
N VAL A 835 -26.61 5.22 11.81
CA VAL A 835 -26.91 6.56 12.28
C VAL A 835 -26.76 7.54 11.12
N GLU A 836 -27.69 8.48 11.01
CA GLU A 836 -27.63 9.56 10.03
C GLU A 836 -27.97 10.91 10.63
N CYS A 837 -27.54 11.98 9.95
CA CYS A 837 -27.89 13.35 10.28
C CYS A 837 -28.87 13.92 9.24
N ARG A 838 -29.98 14.51 9.72
CA ARG A 838 -31.01 15.17 8.88
C ARG A 838 -31.00 16.69 8.99
N HIS A 839 -29.93 17.27 9.52
CA HIS A 839 -29.82 18.72 9.62
C HIS A 839 -29.64 19.35 8.23
N GLU A 840 -30.46 20.34 7.91
CA GLU A 840 -30.59 20.94 6.57
C GLU A 840 -29.26 21.51 6.09
N THR A 841 -28.52 22.16 7.00
CA THR A 841 -27.18 22.70 6.70
C THR A 841 -26.15 21.62 6.39
N VAL A 842 -26.27 20.42 6.97
CA VAL A 842 -25.35 19.30 6.73
C VAL A 842 -25.70 18.62 5.40
N ILE A 843 -26.99 18.41 5.15
CA ILE A 843 -27.49 17.85 3.88
C ILE A 843 -27.07 18.75 2.71
N GLY A 844 -27.35 20.05 2.80
CA GLY A 844 -27.09 21.04 1.75
C GLY A 844 -25.61 21.38 1.55
N ALA A 845 -24.74 21.06 2.51
CA ALA A 845 -23.32 21.34 2.41
C ALA A 845 -22.62 20.42 1.37
N PRO A 846 -21.63 20.93 0.62
CA PRO A 846 -20.90 20.15 -0.38
C PRO A 846 -19.87 19.18 0.21
N GLU A 847 -19.39 19.39 1.43
CA GLU A 847 -18.40 18.53 2.06
C GLU A 847 -19.00 17.24 2.64
N ARG A 848 -18.23 16.15 2.56
CA ARG A 848 -18.58 14.87 3.18
C ARG A 848 -17.51 14.32 4.13
N ARG A 849 -16.49 15.13 4.40
CA ARG A 849 -15.69 15.08 5.63
C ARG A 849 -16.29 16.10 6.59
N VAL A 850 -17.32 15.69 7.33
CA VAL A 850 -18.14 16.60 8.11
C VAL A 850 -17.53 16.83 9.50
N GLY A 851 -17.16 18.08 9.77
CA GLY A 851 -16.67 18.57 11.07
C GLY A 851 -17.57 19.60 11.75
N ARG A 852 -18.74 19.86 11.16
CA ARG A 852 -19.68 20.88 11.65
C ARG A 852 -20.33 20.44 12.97
N PRO A 853 -20.57 21.37 13.92
CA PRO A 853 -21.38 21.09 15.10
C PRO A 853 -22.79 20.58 14.76
N GLU A 854 -23.37 21.04 13.64
CA GLU A 854 -24.71 20.67 13.17
C GLU A 854 -24.86 19.18 12.87
N LEU A 855 -23.75 18.47 12.62
CA LEU A 855 -23.77 17.02 12.44
C LEU A 855 -24.46 16.31 13.62
N TRP A 856 -24.37 16.86 14.82
CA TRP A 856 -24.84 16.23 16.06
C TRP A 856 -26.22 16.70 16.53
N LYS A 857 -26.92 17.58 15.79
CA LYS A 857 -28.16 18.22 16.26
C LYS A 857 -29.46 17.52 15.85
N LYS A 858 -29.50 16.88 14.67
CA LYS A 858 -30.68 16.16 14.14
C LYS A 858 -30.29 14.74 13.73
N MET A 859 -29.82 13.96 14.70
CA MET A 859 -29.35 12.61 14.48
C MET A 859 -30.49 11.60 14.64
N PHE A 860 -30.46 10.54 13.84
CA PHE A 860 -31.42 9.45 13.89
C PHE A 860 -30.71 8.11 13.90
N LEU A 861 -31.11 7.21 14.80
CA LEU A 861 -30.77 5.79 14.74
C LEU A 861 -31.86 5.08 13.91
N VAL A 862 -31.44 4.38 12.86
CA VAL A 862 -32.32 3.83 11.84
C VAL A 862 -32.10 2.34 11.70
N ALA A 863 -33.19 1.59 11.56
CA ALA A 863 -33.19 0.19 11.14
C ALA A 863 -34.03 -0.02 9.89
N MET A 864 -33.47 -0.77 8.94
CA MET A 864 -34.11 -1.10 7.67
C MET A 864 -33.99 -2.59 7.37
N ASP A 865 -34.93 -3.10 6.59
CA ASP A 865 -34.83 -4.42 5.99
C ASP A 865 -33.77 -4.39 4.86
N ALA A 866 -32.78 -5.28 4.93
CA ALA A 866 -31.65 -5.31 4.01
C ALA A 866 -32.04 -5.72 2.58
N ASN A 867 -33.14 -6.47 2.44
CA ASN A 867 -33.55 -7.05 1.16
C ASN A 867 -34.43 -6.10 0.36
N SER A 868 -35.40 -5.46 1.02
CA SER A 868 -36.40 -4.57 0.43
C SER A 868 -36.05 -3.09 0.57
N GLY A 869 -35.23 -2.71 1.55
CA GLY A 869 -34.97 -1.32 1.88
C GLY A 869 -36.13 -0.64 2.60
N SER A 870 -37.12 -1.39 3.10
CA SER A 870 -38.20 -0.81 3.88
C SER A 870 -37.71 -0.36 5.25
N MET A 871 -38.17 0.80 5.69
CA MET A 871 -37.98 1.27 7.07
C MET A 871 -38.63 0.30 8.05
N LEU A 872 -37.90 -0.17 9.05
CA LEU A 872 -38.43 -0.99 10.14
C LEU A 872 -38.77 -0.11 11.34
N TRP A 873 -37.85 0.77 11.71
CA TRP A 873 -38.05 1.80 12.72
C TRP A 873 -36.95 2.86 12.60
N GLU A 874 -37.25 4.06 13.09
CA GLU A 874 -36.28 5.13 13.30
C GLU A 874 -36.52 5.80 14.64
N ARG A 875 -35.46 6.33 15.26
CA ARG A 875 -35.52 7.06 16.52
C ARG A 875 -34.64 8.30 16.47
N PRO A 876 -35.14 9.47 16.91
CA PRO A 876 -34.27 10.60 17.22
C PRO A 876 -33.18 10.18 18.21
N LEU A 877 -31.96 10.64 17.97
CA LEU A 877 -30.79 10.25 18.73
C LEU A 877 -30.09 11.48 19.30
N GLU A 878 -30.12 11.64 20.62
CA GLU A 878 -29.43 12.70 21.33
C GLU A 878 -28.25 12.12 22.10
N LEU A 879 -27.06 12.15 21.49
CA LEU A 879 -25.82 11.66 22.11
C LEU A 879 -24.74 12.75 22.11
N PRO A 880 -23.81 12.72 23.08
CA PRO A 880 -22.64 13.58 23.05
C PRO A 880 -21.85 13.44 21.74
N PRO A 881 -21.29 14.53 21.19
CA PRO A 881 -20.50 14.47 19.96
C PRO A 881 -19.32 13.49 20.02
N GLY A 882 -19.23 12.58 19.05
CA GLY A 882 -18.08 11.69 18.86
C GLY A 882 -16.97 12.35 18.05
N LYS A 883 -16.38 13.44 18.56
CA LYS A 883 -15.38 14.26 17.84
C LYS A 883 -14.22 13.42 17.29
N VAL A 884 -13.66 12.51 18.07
CA VAL A 884 -12.50 11.69 17.66
C VAL A 884 -12.94 10.46 16.86
N VAL A 885 -13.75 9.59 17.47
CA VAL A 885 -14.41 8.44 16.80
C VAL A 885 -15.87 8.35 17.20
N PHE A 886 -16.67 7.71 16.35
CA PHE A 886 -18.08 7.41 16.58
C PHE A 886 -18.42 6.16 15.78
N SER A 887 -18.77 5.05 16.43
CA SER A 887 -18.97 3.76 15.77
C SER A 887 -20.03 2.92 16.46
N MET A 888 -20.63 1.98 15.73
CA MET A 888 -21.66 1.09 16.23
C MET A 888 -21.29 -0.37 15.99
N ALA A 889 -21.67 -1.25 16.91
CA ALA A 889 -21.63 -2.71 16.77
C ALA A 889 -23.02 -3.30 17.09
N ASN A 890 -23.34 -4.43 16.47
CA ASN A 890 -24.55 -5.21 16.74
C ASN A 890 -24.20 -6.65 17.12
N ALA A 891 -24.84 -7.17 18.17
CA ALA A 891 -24.87 -8.58 18.48
C ALA A 891 -26.19 -8.94 19.17
N GLY A 892 -26.85 -9.99 18.67
CA GLY A 892 -28.17 -10.39 19.15
C GLY A 892 -29.16 -9.23 19.11
N GLU A 893 -29.84 -8.99 20.23
CA GLU A 893 -30.88 -7.97 20.39
C GLU A 893 -30.36 -6.57 20.74
N LYS A 894 -29.03 -6.35 20.72
CA LYS A 894 -28.41 -5.10 21.18
C LYS A 894 -27.62 -4.39 20.09
N LEU A 895 -27.73 -3.07 20.10
CA LEU A 895 -26.87 -2.13 19.37
C LEU A 895 -26.04 -1.36 20.39
N ILE A 896 -24.73 -1.28 20.17
CA ILE A 896 -23.81 -0.53 21.03
C ILE A 896 -23.17 0.58 20.22
N ILE A 897 -23.44 1.83 20.60
CA ILE A 897 -22.80 3.02 20.02
C ILE A 897 -21.73 3.51 21.01
N ALA A 898 -20.51 3.68 20.52
CA ALA A 898 -19.44 4.31 21.28
C ALA A 898 -18.88 5.52 20.52
N GLY A 899 -18.84 6.67 21.21
CA GLY A 899 -18.23 7.90 20.73
C GLY A 899 -17.16 8.39 21.71
N SER A 900 -16.16 9.12 21.21
CA SER A 900 -15.14 9.73 22.06
C SER A 900 -14.90 11.20 21.73
N ALA A 901 -14.85 12.00 22.78
CA ALA A 901 -14.50 13.42 22.75
C ALA A 901 -14.03 13.87 24.15
N ASP A 902 -13.29 14.97 24.19
CA ASP A 902 -13.05 15.76 25.42
C ASP A 902 -12.58 14.92 26.63
N GLY A 903 -11.69 13.95 26.41
CA GLY A 903 -11.11 13.10 27.46
C GLY A 903 -11.84 11.79 27.74
N LYS A 904 -13.01 11.55 27.12
CA LYS A 904 -13.93 10.48 27.54
C LYS A 904 -14.45 9.63 26.37
N TYR A 905 -14.81 8.40 26.70
CA TYR A 905 -15.74 7.59 25.91
C TYR A 905 -17.15 7.72 26.49
N ASN A 906 -18.13 7.81 25.60
CA ASN A 906 -19.55 7.69 25.91
C ASN A 906 -20.10 6.46 25.17
N VAL A 907 -20.67 5.51 25.91
CA VAL A 907 -21.13 4.22 25.42
C VAL A 907 -22.61 4.08 25.73
N HIS A 908 -23.40 3.79 24.71
CA HIS A 908 -24.85 3.72 24.79
C HIS A 908 -25.32 2.42 24.17
N SER A 909 -26.22 1.73 24.87
CA SER A 909 -26.90 0.55 24.34
C SER A 909 -28.31 0.89 23.87
N PHE A 910 -28.77 0.19 22.84
CA PHE A 910 -30.13 0.28 22.33
C PHE A 910 -30.65 -1.13 22.01
N GLN A 911 -31.97 -1.30 22.06
CA GLN A 911 -32.61 -2.52 21.61
C GLN A 911 -32.66 -2.56 20.07
N ALA A 912 -32.16 -3.62 19.47
CA ALA A 912 -32.15 -3.78 18.01
C ALA A 912 -33.57 -3.92 17.42
N ALA A 913 -34.54 -4.39 18.21
CA ALA A 913 -35.90 -4.59 17.76
C ALA A 913 -36.66 -3.28 17.46
N ASN A 914 -36.38 -2.20 18.19
CA ASN A 914 -37.21 -0.98 18.15
C ASN A 914 -36.44 0.34 18.44
N GLY A 915 -35.13 0.26 18.66
CA GLY A 915 -34.27 1.42 18.94
C GLY A 915 -34.42 2.01 20.35
N GLU A 916 -35.16 1.37 21.26
CA GLU A 916 -35.34 1.88 22.62
C GLU A 916 -33.99 1.95 23.36
N PRO A 917 -33.68 3.08 24.05
CA PRO A 917 -32.44 3.24 24.77
C PRO A 917 -32.36 2.25 25.93
N GLY A 918 -31.16 1.70 26.13
CA GLY A 918 -30.82 0.87 27.28
C GLY A 918 -29.89 1.61 28.25
N TRP A 919 -28.91 0.88 28.78
CA TRP A 919 -27.91 1.45 29.66
C TRP A 919 -26.95 2.40 28.93
N THR A 920 -26.39 3.35 29.68
CA THR A 920 -25.35 4.30 29.26
C THR A 920 -24.17 4.26 30.23
N ARG A 921 -22.94 4.43 29.71
CA ARG A 921 -21.71 4.59 30.49
C ARG A 921 -20.84 5.69 29.92
N SER A 922 -20.14 6.40 30.80
CA SER A 922 -19.11 7.38 30.44
C SER A 922 -17.89 7.16 31.31
N PHE A 923 -16.71 7.14 30.71
CA PHE A 923 -15.45 6.96 31.42
C PHE A 923 -14.30 7.63 30.67
N GLY A 924 -13.25 8.00 31.40
CA GLY A 924 -12.05 8.60 30.82
C GLY A 924 -11.35 7.60 29.90
N TRP A 925 -10.91 8.04 28.72
CA TRP A 925 -9.94 7.24 27.99
C TRP A 925 -8.59 7.27 28.73
N PRO A 926 -7.71 6.28 28.54
CA PRO A 926 -6.44 6.22 29.27
C PRO A 926 -5.59 7.49 29.03
N GLY A 927 -5.18 8.24 30.07
CA GLY A 927 -4.44 9.52 29.95
C GLY A 927 -2.92 9.41 29.65
N GLY A 928 -2.21 10.55 29.58
CA GLY A 928 -0.74 10.70 29.47
C GLY A 928 -0.22 11.58 28.29
N LYS A 929 1.02 12.11 28.36
CA LYS A 929 1.70 12.75 27.21
C LYS A 929 1.97 11.71 26.12
N GLY A 930 1.62 12.02 24.86
CA GLY A 930 1.73 11.10 23.71
C GLY A 930 0.69 9.98 23.75
N ASP A 931 -0.55 10.31 23.39
CA ASP A 931 -1.73 9.46 23.59
C ASP A 931 -1.86 8.29 22.60
N HIS A 932 -1.08 8.29 21.51
CA HIS A 932 -0.91 7.21 20.55
C HIS A 932 -2.19 6.39 20.36
N GLY A 933 -3.30 7.01 19.95
CA GLY A 933 -4.53 6.30 19.59
C GLY A 933 -5.45 5.78 20.69
N LYS A 934 -5.18 6.03 21.98
CA LYS A 934 -6.04 5.55 23.09
C LYS A 934 -7.46 6.10 23.10
N ALA A 935 -7.70 7.24 22.43
CA ALA A 935 -9.03 7.82 22.21
C ALA A 935 -9.80 7.21 21.01
N MET A 936 -9.29 6.16 20.37
CA MET A 936 -9.84 5.58 19.13
C MET A 936 -10.21 4.09 19.24
N SER A 937 -10.90 3.69 20.31
CA SER A 937 -11.44 2.34 20.46
C SER A 937 -12.81 2.22 19.77
N ARG A 938 -13.06 1.07 19.14
CA ARG A 938 -14.38 0.70 18.61
C ARG A 938 -15.02 -0.33 19.56
N PRO A 939 -16.36 -0.32 19.76
CA PRO A 939 -16.99 -1.37 20.54
C PRO A 939 -16.84 -2.70 19.80
N ALA A 940 -16.50 -3.77 20.51
CA ALA A 940 -16.52 -5.14 19.99
C ALA A 940 -17.31 -6.04 20.96
N ILE A 941 -18.12 -6.95 20.44
CA ILE A 941 -19.03 -7.76 21.26
C ILE A 941 -18.70 -9.24 21.12
N VAL A 942 -18.35 -9.90 22.22
CA VAL A 942 -18.15 -11.36 22.27
C VAL A 942 -19.00 -11.93 23.40
N GLY A 943 -19.93 -12.83 23.05
CA GLY A 943 -20.88 -13.37 24.01
C GLY A 943 -21.70 -12.26 24.67
N ASP A 944 -21.66 -12.20 26.00
CA ASP A 944 -22.36 -11.23 26.83
C ASP A 944 -21.48 -10.02 27.22
N LYS A 945 -20.33 -9.82 26.56
CA LYS A 945 -19.36 -8.75 26.89
C LYS A 945 -19.14 -7.78 25.75
N VAL A 946 -19.03 -6.50 26.11
CA VAL A 946 -18.64 -5.37 25.25
C VAL A 946 -17.24 -4.92 25.64
N TYR A 947 -16.30 -5.00 24.71
CA TYR A 947 -14.93 -4.56 24.89
C TYR A 947 -14.77 -3.14 24.36
N LEU A 948 -14.41 -2.21 25.26
CA LEU A 948 -14.02 -0.85 24.94
C LEU A 948 -12.92 -0.38 25.89
N ARG A 949 -11.68 -0.42 25.41
CA ARG A 949 -10.49 -0.18 26.24
C ARG A 949 -10.57 1.14 27.03
N PRO A 950 -10.33 1.13 28.36
CA PRO A 950 -9.81 0.01 29.15
C PRO A 950 -10.87 -0.93 29.75
N HIS A 951 -12.16 -0.70 29.53
CA HIS A 951 -13.24 -1.41 30.21
C HIS A 951 -13.77 -2.63 29.42
N VAL A 952 -14.25 -3.60 30.19
CA VAL A 952 -15.08 -4.71 29.72
C VAL A 952 -16.43 -4.57 30.38
N LEU A 953 -17.46 -4.31 29.58
CA LEU A 953 -18.82 -4.03 30.06
C LEU A 953 -19.73 -5.23 29.78
N SER A 954 -20.72 -5.47 30.63
CA SER A 954 -21.82 -6.40 30.41
C SER A 954 -22.71 -5.88 29.28
N LEU A 955 -23.00 -6.71 28.29
CA LEU A 955 -23.93 -6.38 27.21
C LEU A 955 -25.35 -6.13 27.75
N LYS A 956 -25.71 -6.81 28.83
CA LYS A 956 -27.05 -6.75 29.44
C LYS A 956 -27.32 -5.39 30.10
N ASP A 957 -26.40 -4.89 30.90
CA ASP A 957 -26.64 -3.76 31.82
C ASP A 957 -25.49 -2.72 31.91
N GLY A 958 -24.39 -2.94 31.18
CA GLY A 958 -23.25 -2.03 31.14
C GLY A 958 -22.40 -2.02 32.41
N THR A 959 -22.62 -2.94 33.35
CA THR A 959 -21.76 -3.11 34.54
C THR A 959 -20.40 -3.70 34.15
N ASN A 960 -19.40 -3.63 35.02
CA ASN A 960 -18.09 -4.24 34.74
C ASN A 960 -18.26 -5.78 34.66
N ALA A 961 -17.82 -6.38 33.55
CA ALA A 961 -18.01 -7.81 33.26
C ALA A 961 -16.68 -8.59 33.11
N GLY A 962 -15.58 -8.02 33.60
CA GLY A 962 -14.28 -8.66 33.52
C GLY A 962 -13.15 -7.77 34.02
N PRO A 963 -11.91 -8.31 34.00
CA PRO A 963 -10.73 -7.55 34.35
C PRO A 963 -10.52 -6.36 33.40
N GLN A 964 -9.88 -5.32 33.92
CA GLN A 964 -9.55 -4.14 33.13
C GLN A 964 -8.52 -4.48 32.06
N MET A 965 -8.78 -4.06 30.82
CA MET A 965 -7.84 -4.23 29.71
C MET A 965 -6.58 -3.38 29.96
N PRO A 966 -5.38 -3.90 29.68
CA PRO A 966 -4.14 -3.18 29.91
C PRO A 966 -4.05 -1.92 29.05
N GLY A 967 -3.30 -0.90 29.50
CA GLY A 967 -3.02 0.35 28.77
C GLY A 967 -1.84 0.27 27.80
N GLY A 968 -1.58 1.36 27.06
CA GLY A 968 -0.41 1.53 26.17
C GLY A 968 -0.58 1.12 24.70
N GLY A 969 0.02 1.87 23.77
CA GLY A 969 0.09 1.58 22.33
C GLY A 969 -1.09 2.07 21.48
N CYS A 970 -0.87 2.18 20.16
CA CYS A 970 -1.78 2.71 19.13
C CYS A 970 -2.70 1.72 18.43
N GLY A 971 -2.61 0.42 18.72
CA GLY A 971 -3.43 -0.60 18.05
C GLY A 971 -4.81 -0.79 18.70
N THR A 972 -5.81 -1.07 17.86
CA THR A 972 -7.09 -1.66 18.28
C THR A 972 -6.94 -3.18 18.49
N TYR A 973 -8.01 -3.86 18.89
CA TYR A 973 -8.00 -5.28 19.26
C TYR A 973 -8.82 -6.15 18.31
N ALA A 974 -8.31 -7.34 18.04
CA ALA A 974 -9.10 -8.48 17.56
C ALA A 974 -9.45 -9.39 18.74
N CYS A 975 -10.59 -10.07 18.65
CA CYS A 975 -11.09 -10.93 19.72
C CYS A 975 -11.06 -12.40 19.29
N SER A 976 -11.03 -13.31 20.26
CA SER A 976 -11.48 -14.71 20.09
C SER A 976 -12.50 -15.03 21.17
N ALA A 977 -12.90 -16.30 21.27
CA ALA A 977 -13.75 -16.77 22.37
C ALA A 977 -13.09 -16.64 23.77
N GLY A 978 -11.75 -16.66 23.86
CA GLY A 978 -11.03 -16.70 25.13
C GLY A 978 -10.00 -15.58 25.36
N ALA A 979 -9.54 -14.90 24.31
CA ALA A 979 -8.48 -13.90 24.40
C ALA A 979 -8.74 -12.67 23.52
N LEU A 980 -8.02 -11.58 23.77
CA LEU A 980 -7.89 -10.45 22.87
C LEU A 980 -6.44 -10.31 22.38
N PHE A 981 -6.29 -9.87 21.13
CA PHE A 981 -5.01 -9.67 20.45
C PHE A 981 -4.87 -8.22 20.05
N PHE A 982 -3.87 -7.52 20.60
CA PHE A 982 -3.65 -6.10 20.30
C PHE A 982 -2.24 -5.66 20.63
N ARG A 983 -1.97 -4.37 20.43
CA ARG A 983 -0.69 -3.74 20.72
C ARG A 983 -0.67 -3.09 22.10
N ALA A 984 0.15 -3.62 22.99
CA ALA A 984 0.59 -2.95 24.22
C ALA A 984 2.13 -2.95 24.28
N GLY A 985 2.75 -2.15 23.42
CA GLY A 985 4.20 -2.18 23.17
C GLY A 985 4.58 -3.16 22.05
N THR A 986 4.24 -4.44 22.22
CA THR A 986 4.38 -5.52 21.22
C THR A 986 3.04 -6.21 20.96
N VAL A 987 3.00 -7.24 20.11
CA VAL A 987 1.81 -8.11 20.01
C VAL A 987 1.55 -8.75 21.38
N THR A 988 0.38 -8.45 21.94
CA THR A 988 -0.09 -8.89 23.26
C THR A 988 -1.29 -9.81 23.09
N VAL A 989 -1.26 -10.95 23.78
CA VAL A 989 -2.38 -11.86 24.02
C VAL A 989 -2.86 -11.61 25.44
N TRP A 990 -4.10 -11.20 25.59
CA TRP A 990 -4.73 -10.89 26.88
C TRP A 990 -5.86 -11.87 27.16
N ASP A 991 -5.78 -12.56 28.30
CA ASP A 991 -6.77 -13.53 28.75
C ASP A 991 -8.02 -12.79 29.28
N GLN A 992 -9.18 -13.15 28.74
CA GLN A 992 -10.45 -12.52 29.11
C GLN A 992 -10.95 -12.91 30.51
N GLN A 993 -10.48 -14.03 31.08
CA GLN A 993 -10.93 -14.54 32.36
C GLN A 993 -10.16 -13.93 33.53
N ASP A 994 -8.82 -14.04 33.52
CA ASP A 994 -7.98 -13.61 34.64
C ASP A 994 -7.25 -12.28 34.41
N GLY A 995 -7.34 -11.72 33.20
CA GLY A 995 -6.78 -10.41 32.86
C GLY A 995 -5.27 -10.40 32.66
N LYS A 996 -4.61 -11.57 32.62
CA LYS A 996 -3.17 -11.66 32.41
C LYS A 996 -2.80 -11.42 30.95
N SER A 997 -1.65 -10.80 30.75
CA SER A 997 -1.08 -10.55 29.41
C SER A 997 0.14 -11.43 29.19
N SER A 998 0.31 -11.86 27.95
CA SER A 998 1.53 -12.50 27.45
C SER A 998 1.88 -11.94 26.08
N THR A 999 3.15 -11.98 25.70
CA THR A 999 3.63 -11.28 24.50
C THR A 999 4.62 -12.11 23.72
N TRP A 1000 4.86 -11.72 22.46
CA TRP A 1000 6.11 -12.05 21.76
C TRP A 1000 7.02 -10.84 21.77
N ASN A 1001 8.30 -11.07 22.04
CA ASN A 1001 9.32 -10.03 21.90
C ASN A 1001 9.59 -9.77 20.42
N ARG A 1002 9.84 -8.50 20.07
CA ARG A 1002 10.28 -8.07 18.72
C ARG A 1002 9.28 -8.32 17.58
N LEU A 1003 8.02 -8.65 17.87
CA LEU A 1003 6.92 -8.63 16.90
C LEU A 1003 6.07 -7.38 17.09
N ARG A 1004 5.86 -6.64 16.00
CA ARG A 1004 5.17 -5.35 16.02
C ARG A 1004 4.00 -5.31 15.04
N PRO A 1005 2.77 -5.09 15.52
CA PRO A 1005 1.61 -4.89 14.67
C PRO A 1005 1.48 -3.41 14.26
N ASP A 1006 0.58 -3.16 13.30
CA ASP A 1006 0.19 -1.84 12.80
C ASP A 1006 -0.38 -0.92 13.93
N CYS A 1007 -0.45 0.40 13.73
CA CYS A 1007 -1.14 1.35 14.63
C CYS A 1007 -2.68 1.36 14.44
N TRP A 1008 -3.24 0.38 13.74
CA TRP A 1008 -4.68 0.13 13.79
C TRP A 1008 -4.96 -1.34 14.07
N LEU A 1009 -5.01 -2.19 13.04
CA LEU A 1009 -5.22 -3.62 13.20
C LEU A 1009 -4.50 -4.40 12.11
N SER A 1010 -3.60 -5.30 12.49
CA SER A 1010 -2.93 -6.21 11.56
C SER A 1010 -2.97 -7.66 12.02
N THR A 1011 -2.88 -7.94 13.32
CA THR A 1011 -2.92 -9.31 13.85
C THR A 1011 -4.37 -9.73 14.10
N ILE A 1012 -4.82 -10.79 13.42
CA ILE A 1012 -6.21 -11.28 13.50
C ILE A 1012 -6.26 -12.80 13.73
N PRO A 1013 -7.18 -13.30 14.57
CA PRO A 1013 -7.51 -14.72 14.61
C PRO A 1013 -8.47 -15.06 13.47
N ALA A 1014 -8.12 -16.06 12.66
CA ALA A 1014 -8.95 -16.54 11.55
C ALA A 1014 -8.48 -17.92 11.07
N SER A 1015 -9.39 -18.71 10.49
CA SER A 1015 -9.06 -20.05 9.96
C SER A 1015 -8.42 -20.98 11.01
N GLY A 1016 -8.78 -20.82 12.29
CA GLY A 1016 -8.18 -21.58 13.40
C GLY A 1016 -6.71 -21.23 13.69
N MET A 1017 -6.22 -20.10 13.18
CA MET A 1017 -4.86 -19.60 13.35
C MET A 1017 -4.86 -18.16 13.89
N LEU A 1018 -3.75 -17.73 14.47
CA LEU A 1018 -3.46 -16.32 14.69
C LEU A 1018 -2.53 -15.84 13.57
N LEU A 1019 -3.03 -14.97 12.72
CA LEU A 1019 -2.33 -14.46 11.55
C LEU A 1019 -1.82 -13.05 11.87
N SER A 1020 -0.50 -12.88 11.81
CA SER A 1020 0.18 -11.62 12.10
C SER A 1020 0.99 -11.17 10.87
N PRO A 1021 0.33 -10.63 9.83
CA PRO A 1021 1.02 -9.99 8.72
C PRO A 1021 1.90 -8.84 9.21
N GLU A 1022 3.02 -8.62 8.50
CA GLU A 1022 3.94 -7.53 8.78
C GLU A 1022 3.18 -6.18 8.77
N GLY A 1023 3.34 -5.39 9.83
CA GLY A 1023 2.67 -4.09 10.00
C GLY A 1023 3.53 -3.04 10.74
N GLY A 1024 4.78 -3.37 11.04
CA GLY A 1024 5.76 -2.50 11.71
C GLY A 1024 6.59 -1.64 10.76
N GLY A 1025 6.51 -1.87 9.45
CA GLY A 1025 7.24 -1.13 8.41
C GLY A 1025 7.22 0.40 8.62
N GLY A 1026 8.39 1.02 8.43
CA GLY A 1026 8.63 2.46 8.64
C GLY A 1026 9.23 2.84 10.01
N CYS A 1027 9.64 1.86 10.83
CA CYS A 1027 10.26 2.08 12.14
C CYS A 1027 11.64 1.42 12.22
N SER A 1028 12.71 2.21 12.31
CA SER A 1028 14.10 1.70 12.34
C SER A 1028 14.64 1.42 13.76
N CYS A 1029 13.94 1.82 14.82
CA CYS A 1029 14.36 1.60 16.19
C CYS A 1029 13.77 0.31 16.77
N GLY A 1030 14.55 -0.51 17.51
CA GLY A 1030 14.00 -1.59 18.35
C GLY A 1030 14.20 -3.05 17.90
N THR A 1031 15.04 -3.34 16.90
CA THR A 1031 15.36 -4.73 16.47
C THR A 1031 14.13 -5.58 16.13
N TRP A 1032 13.10 -5.00 15.51
CA TRP A 1032 11.86 -5.70 15.16
C TRP A 1032 12.09 -6.73 14.06
N MET A 1033 11.37 -7.85 14.14
CA MET A 1033 11.28 -8.80 13.04
C MET A 1033 10.26 -8.28 12.03
N GLU A 1034 10.74 -7.70 10.93
CA GLU A 1034 9.89 -7.17 9.85
C GLU A 1034 9.45 -8.28 8.89
N THR A 1035 8.54 -9.16 9.35
CA THR A 1035 8.05 -10.30 8.58
C THR A 1035 6.64 -10.73 9.01
N SER A 1036 5.89 -11.29 8.07
CA SER A 1036 4.59 -11.89 8.36
C SER A 1036 4.77 -13.25 9.04
N VAL A 1037 3.98 -13.53 10.07
CA VAL A 1037 4.03 -14.78 10.83
C VAL A 1037 2.62 -15.36 10.98
N GLY A 1038 2.47 -16.66 10.74
CA GLY A 1038 1.27 -17.43 11.08
C GLY A 1038 1.52 -18.32 12.28
N PHE A 1039 0.63 -18.27 13.27
CA PHE A 1039 0.67 -19.10 14.46
C PHE A 1039 -0.49 -20.08 14.48
N ILE A 1040 -0.21 -21.31 14.85
CA ILE A 1040 -1.20 -22.36 15.06
C ILE A 1040 -1.26 -22.70 16.56
N PRO A 1041 -2.44 -23.02 17.12
CA PRO A 1041 -2.53 -23.53 18.48
C PRO A 1041 -1.67 -24.78 18.66
N ARG A 1042 -0.91 -24.88 19.75
CA ARG A 1042 -0.03 -26.02 20.04
C ARG A 1042 -0.79 -27.34 20.10
N GLN A 1043 -2.02 -27.31 20.62
CA GLN A 1043 -2.91 -28.47 20.65
C GLN A 1043 -3.22 -29.01 19.24
N LEU A 1044 -3.22 -28.15 18.23
CA LEU A 1044 -3.42 -28.50 16.82
C LEU A 1044 -2.09 -28.68 16.07
N LYS A 1045 -0.98 -28.25 16.67
CA LYS A 1045 0.35 -28.30 16.06
C LYS A 1045 0.94 -29.68 16.24
N ARG A 1046 1.15 -30.35 15.12
CA ARG A 1046 1.91 -31.59 15.09
C ARG A 1046 3.41 -31.30 15.05
N ILE A 1047 4.06 -31.01 16.18
CA ILE A 1047 5.53 -31.09 16.29
C ILE A 1047 5.96 -31.61 17.67
N ARG A 1048 6.76 -32.70 17.58
CA ARG A 1048 7.50 -33.47 18.59
C ARG A 1048 6.66 -34.14 19.66
#